data_AF-A0A5C5BVR9-F1
#
_entry.id   AF-A0A5C5BVR9-F1
#
_cell.length_a   1.000
_cell.length_b   1.000
_cell.length_c   1.000
_cell.angle_alpha   90.00
_cell.angle_beta   90.00
_cell.angle_gamma   90.00
#
_symmetry.space_group_name_H-M   'P 1'
#
loop_
_entity.id
_entity.type
_entity.pdbx_description
1 polymer ?
#
loop_
_entity_poly.entity_id
_entity_poly.type
_entity_poly.pdbx_seq_one_letter_code
_entity_poly.pdbx_strand_id
1 'polypeptide(L)'
;MDRTQRKRSTSRGRAARAVARVACAALVAVALWPAPAPAGEADASPVPAARAPEPAAPAAPDPEAGPGTPDPGPDSGPDMVGPEAGPGASDAVQEDAAQRSEADGPLVGAPAPQLDGPLGADPRANGDPLNFSWTFTDIDATTCKITGFSGSVQPTDTVHVPATSPAGKKVVEIARGSSIQNTYSNLKCNIDFSQATNLQTISTSAFQMQNEYEQRGPKGVIDLSKCTSLTTIGPNAFVSCGEITSLVLPPAFETVGSKAFYNCKKLAGELALPSSLKGVNESAFAGGTRDGVSLAPKLTSLLGLENTKLATVGVNAFKGNMIGGALTFPVTLDSVGASAFQNNLITEVSFLNTTVDKIVLGSSCFQNNKIKTNPLTQGVRFGMADYAFADNSLTGEFSFEDENVPAPARGVISGNPGVTKVTISKFWGFIPGNAFKGLAGLKEVVIPANSKFTRVRAGAFQDCISLGGVDFGQAPLADGSASDPAIGENAFKGCTSLKSVMMGEGSYSGVPSATVTLGAGAFENCVALSIIKMPEAVIAGGVILNVKIGARAFKGTNLGALPDPQTGQPMGYLPLDKYRVQTIGASAFENANISDVRLPSTLRSVGEKAFAGNHIPYLELPNNAALDTGVGANVLADQTLPKGTAMYEGTSDTVGDVRLDALESGYGIPVSHLTSVALELADGSTEDPSNTDWQTSGRATFKDDSLRASGTRFSYGMNVYRQGSSTPVSAGSMILGKVEEGVPCEFLFYNDEGYSDRRDSHLQWVPSVSVNLFFTSFAKQARRSR
;
A
#
# COMPACT_ATOMS: atom_id res chain seq x y z
N MET A 1 19.03 -37.61 30.12
CA MET A 1 18.07 -38.71 29.93
C MET A 1 16.73 -38.23 30.44
N ASP A 2 15.63 -38.21 29.71
CA ASP A 2 15.35 -38.62 28.33
C ASP A 2 14.01 -37.93 27.98
N ARG A 3 13.91 -37.14 26.89
CA ARG A 3 13.47 -37.54 25.53
C ARG A 3 12.05 -38.16 25.54
N THR A 4 11.10 -37.88 24.64
CA THR A 4 11.10 -37.23 23.32
C THR A 4 9.68 -37.21 22.74
N GLN A 5 9.45 -36.28 21.80
CA GLN A 5 8.67 -36.40 20.54
C GLN A 5 7.13 -36.50 20.64
N ARG A 6 6.39 -35.46 20.22
CA ARG A 6 5.96 -35.11 18.83
C ARG A 6 4.91 -36.06 18.24
N LYS A 7 3.69 -35.55 18.00
CA LYS A 7 3.13 -35.32 16.65
C LYS A 7 1.73 -34.67 16.67
N ARG A 8 1.47 -33.97 15.56
CA ARG A 8 0.32 -33.12 15.17
C ARG A 8 -0.98 -33.89 14.91
N SER A 9 -2.14 -33.25 15.16
CA SER A 9 -3.28 -33.15 14.23
C SER A 9 -4.36 -32.21 14.83
N THR A 10 -4.60 -31.04 14.22
CA THR A 10 -5.86 -30.64 13.55
C THR A 10 -7.17 -31.08 14.21
N SER A 11 -7.92 -30.13 14.75
CA SER A 11 -9.39 -30.24 14.87
C SER A 11 -10.07 -28.90 14.54
N ARG A 12 -11.18 -29.02 13.82
CA ARG A 12 -12.02 -27.95 13.27
C ARG A 12 -12.86 -27.25 14.36
N GLY A 13 -13.04 -25.94 14.13
CA GLY A 13 -14.10 -25.00 14.50
C GLY A 13 -15.26 -25.37 15.43
N ARG A 14 -15.64 -24.39 16.28
CA ARG A 14 -16.90 -23.60 16.19
C ARG A 14 -17.10 -22.76 17.45
N ALA A 15 -17.42 -21.46 17.27
CA ALA A 15 -18.36 -20.62 18.05
C ALA A 15 -18.10 -19.14 17.64
N ALA A 16 -18.87 -18.49 16.77
CA ALA A 16 -20.26 -18.01 16.89
C ALA A 16 -20.48 -16.95 18.00
N ARG A 17 -20.66 -15.68 17.59
CA ARG A 17 -21.51 -14.61 18.18
C ARG A 17 -21.35 -13.36 17.28
N ALA A 18 -22.30 -12.98 16.43
CA ALA A 18 -23.64 -12.39 16.65
C ALA A 18 -23.63 -10.84 16.76
N VAL A 19 -24.68 -10.24 16.15
CA VAL A 19 -25.18 -8.84 16.26
C VAL A 19 -24.47 -7.84 15.33
N ALA A 20 -25.11 -7.04 14.45
CA ALA A 20 -26.38 -6.33 14.57
C ALA A 20 -27.12 -6.14 13.22
N ARG A 21 -28.46 -6.23 13.28
CA ARG A 21 -29.41 -5.60 12.35
C ARG A 21 -29.59 -4.14 12.74
N VAL A 22 -29.66 -3.23 11.76
CA VAL A 22 -30.36 -1.93 11.90
C VAL A 22 -31.24 -1.77 10.66
N ALA A 23 -32.48 -1.37 10.89
CA ALA A 23 -33.54 -1.17 9.91
C ALA A 23 -33.87 0.33 9.75
N CYS A 24 -34.66 0.62 8.70
CA CYS A 24 -35.37 1.88 8.38
C CYS A 24 -34.50 3.01 7.79
N ALA A 25 -34.95 3.85 6.86
CA ALA A 25 -36.30 4.15 6.37
C ALA A 25 -36.27 4.67 4.92
N ALA A 26 -37.43 4.58 4.27
CA ALA A 26 -37.74 5.16 2.97
C ALA A 26 -37.74 6.70 3.00
N LEU A 27 -37.39 7.33 1.88
CA LEU A 27 -37.88 8.65 1.50
C LEU A 27 -38.04 8.74 -0.02
N VAL A 28 -39.30 8.91 -0.42
CA VAL A 28 -39.76 9.28 -1.75
C VAL A 28 -39.46 10.76 -1.95
N ALA A 29 -38.86 11.13 -3.09
CA ALA A 29 -38.94 12.48 -3.61
C ALA A 29 -38.97 12.44 -5.14
N VAL A 30 -40.17 12.59 -5.67
CA VAL A 30 -40.46 12.96 -7.06
C VAL A 30 -40.10 14.43 -7.23
N ALA A 31 -39.27 14.76 -8.22
CA ALA A 31 -39.16 16.11 -8.74
C ALA A 31 -38.94 16.06 -10.26
N LEU A 32 -40.01 16.38 -10.96
CA LEU A 32 -40.06 16.80 -12.37
C LEU A 32 -39.23 18.08 -12.54
N TRP A 33 -38.53 18.24 -13.67
CA TRP A 33 -38.78 19.24 -14.75
C TRP A 33 -37.50 19.52 -15.60
N PRO A 34 -37.58 20.29 -16.72
CA PRO A 34 -37.54 19.83 -18.11
C PRO A 34 -36.19 20.02 -18.84
N ALA A 35 -36.11 19.38 -20.01
CA ALA A 35 -35.18 19.71 -21.09
C ALA A 35 -35.45 21.10 -21.71
N PRO A 36 -34.42 21.74 -22.29
CA PRO A 36 -34.58 22.59 -23.46
C PRO A 36 -33.95 21.95 -24.71
N ALA A 37 -34.68 22.09 -25.81
CA ALA A 37 -34.32 21.73 -27.18
C ALA A 37 -33.31 22.74 -27.79
N PRO A 38 -32.74 22.46 -28.98
CA PRO A 38 -31.46 23.00 -29.44
C PRO A 38 -31.58 24.26 -30.30
N ALA A 39 -30.51 25.03 -30.37
CA ALA A 39 -30.21 26.00 -31.40
C ALA A 39 -28.71 25.86 -31.71
N GLY A 40 -28.19 25.86 -32.93
CA GLY A 40 -28.71 26.10 -34.27
C GLY A 40 -27.45 26.25 -35.12
N GLU A 41 -27.42 25.60 -36.29
CA GLU A 41 -26.31 25.64 -37.24
C GLU A 41 -26.11 27.03 -37.87
N ALA A 42 -24.86 27.41 -38.13
CA ALA A 42 -24.39 28.23 -39.26
C ALA A 42 -22.84 28.19 -39.25
N ASP A 43 -22.14 27.45 -40.12
CA ASP A 43 -21.92 27.58 -41.57
C ASP A 43 -20.58 28.29 -41.91
N ALA A 44 -19.94 27.72 -42.94
CA ALA A 44 -18.91 28.25 -43.83
C ALA A 44 -17.44 28.40 -43.38
N SER A 45 -16.60 27.59 -44.06
CA SER A 45 -15.15 27.70 -44.23
C SER A 45 -14.69 29.02 -44.88
N PRO A 46 -13.36 29.30 -44.99
CA PRO A 46 -12.65 28.82 -46.18
C PRO A 46 -11.17 28.42 -45.98
N VAL A 47 -10.72 27.51 -46.84
CA VAL A 47 -9.31 27.20 -47.18
C VAL A 47 -8.86 28.14 -48.31
N PRO A 48 -7.62 28.66 -48.30
CA PRO A 48 -6.62 28.33 -49.33
C PRO A 48 -5.18 28.33 -48.74
N ALA A 49 -4.08 27.89 -49.36
CA ALA A 49 -3.72 27.10 -50.53
C ALA A 49 -2.20 26.76 -50.38
N ALA A 50 -1.74 25.77 -51.13
CA ALA A 50 -0.40 25.19 -51.10
C ALA A 50 0.75 26.09 -51.60
N ARG A 51 1.99 25.83 -51.13
CA ARG A 51 3.22 26.04 -51.90
C ARG A 51 4.32 25.01 -51.57
N ALA A 52 5.03 24.64 -52.64
CA ALA A 52 5.93 23.51 -52.92
C ALA A 52 7.37 23.62 -52.31
N PRO A 53 8.28 22.62 -52.52
CA PRO A 53 9.28 22.14 -51.55
C PRO A 53 10.78 22.44 -51.81
N GLU A 54 11.62 22.01 -50.85
CA GLU A 54 13.05 21.58 -50.91
C GLU A 54 14.19 22.64 -50.94
N PRO A 55 15.45 22.35 -50.50
CA PRO A 55 16.17 21.06 -50.64
C PRO A 55 16.98 20.53 -49.43
N ALA A 56 17.50 19.31 -49.62
CA ALA A 56 18.28 18.49 -48.70
C ALA A 56 19.83 18.60 -48.86
N ALA A 57 20.52 18.15 -47.81
CA ALA A 57 21.87 17.53 -47.74
C ALA A 57 23.10 18.49 -47.76
N PRO A 58 24.27 18.13 -47.15
CA PRO A 58 24.85 16.78 -47.08
C PRO A 58 25.46 16.32 -45.74
N ALA A 59 25.89 15.06 -45.77
CA ALA A 59 26.43 14.24 -44.68
C ALA A 59 27.98 14.15 -44.66
N ALA A 60 28.48 13.65 -43.51
CA ALA A 60 29.76 12.94 -43.25
C ALA A 60 31.06 13.77 -43.18
N PRO A 61 32.12 13.34 -42.43
CA PRO A 61 32.48 11.94 -42.11
C PRO A 61 32.99 11.59 -40.68
N ASP A 62 33.08 10.28 -40.45
CA ASP A 62 33.81 9.55 -39.39
C ASP A 62 35.32 9.88 -39.30
N PRO A 63 36.00 9.45 -38.21
CA PRO A 63 36.92 8.32 -38.40
C PRO A 63 36.93 7.25 -37.29
N GLU A 64 37.39 6.08 -37.75
CA GLU A 64 37.49 4.74 -37.19
C GLU A 64 38.45 4.47 -36.00
N ALA A 65 38.10 3.39 -35.28
CA ALA A 65 38.94 2.28 -34.74
C ALA A 65 39.92 2.55 -33.57
N GLY A 66 39.74 1.99 -32.36
CA GLY A 66 39.77 0.57 -31.93
C GLY A 66 41.02 0.34 -31.03
N PRO A 67 41.22 -0.76 -30.25
CA PRO A 67 40.35 -1.90 -29.92
C PRO A 67 40.31 -2.29 -28.39
N GLY A 68 39.48 -3.31 -28.10
CA GLY A 68 39.41 -4.29 -26.97
C GLY A 68 40.19 -4.10 -25.66
N THR A 69 39.72 -4.51 -24.48
CA THR A 69 39.07 -5.78 -24.05
C THR A 69 38.64 -5.61 -22.57
N PRO A 70 38.33 -6.65 -21.76
CA PRO A 70 37.01 -6.93 -21.24
C PRO A 70 36.84 -6.66 -19.73
N ASP A 71 35.58 -6.68 -19.31
CA ASP A 71 35.12 -6.82 -17.92
C ASP A 71 35.66 -8.11 -17.28
N PRO A 72 36.07 -8.06 -16.00
CA PRO A 72 35.55 -9.06 -15.07
C PRO A 72 35.23 -8.46 -13.68
N GLY A 73 34.06 -8.79 -13.14
CA GLY A 73 33.89 -8.84 -11.68
C GLY A 73 34.52 -10.11 -11.09
N PRO A 74 34.25 -10.42 -9.82
CA PRO A 74 34.42 -9.62 -8.61
C PRO A 74 35.64 -10.12 -7.83
N ASP A 75 36.47 -9.23 -7.25
CA ASP A 75 37.65 -9.66 -6.50
C ASP A 75 37.47 -9.59 -4.98
N SER A 76 37.93 -10.68 -4.37
CA SER A 76 37.92 -11.02 -2.96
C SER A 76 39.36 -11.36 -2.58
N GLY A 77 39.88 -10.71 -1.53
CA GLY A 77 41.18 -11.03 -0.90
C GLY A 77 42.37 -10.19 -1.42
N PRO A 78 43.56 -10.22 -0.78
CA PRO A 78 44.04 -11.25 0.15
C PRO A 78 44.80 -10.76 1.41
N ASP A 79 45.22 -11.78 2.15
CA ASP A 79 45.94 -11.88 3.42
C ASP A 79 47.34 -11.25 3.52
N MET A 80 47.77 -10.99 4.77
CA MET A 80 49.17 -11.07 5.19
C MET A 80 49.32 -12.08 6.35
N VAL A 81 49.96 -13.19 5.96
CA VAL A 81 50.63 -14.32 6.62
C VAL A 81 51.07 -14.19 8.11
N GLY A 82 50.90 -15.31 8.85
CA GLY A 82 51.30 -15.58 10.24
C GLY A 82 52.81 -15.77 10.51
N PRO A 83 53.26 -16.48 11.57
CA PRO A 83 52.93 -17.90 11.86
C PRO A 83 52.48 -18.17 13.33
N GLU A 84 51.58 -19.13 13.59
CA GLU A 84 51.79 -20.55 13.99
C GLU A 84 52.69 -20.75 15.24
N ALA A 85 52.36 -21.58 16.24
CA ALA A 85 51.67 -22.87 16.23
C ALA A 85 50.96 -23.19 17.57
N GLY A 86 49.89 -24.00 17.51
CA GLY A 86 49.17 -24.61 18.66
C GLY A 86 49.89 -25.84 19.24
N PRO A 87 49.20 -26.93 19.67
CA PRO A 87 47.77 -27.18 19.92
C PRO A 87 47.54 -27.53 21.42
N GLY A 88 46.39 -27.90 21.99
CA GLY A 88 45.05 -28.30 21.58
C GLY A 88 44.36 -28.97 22.79
N ALA A 89 43.03 -29.18 22.70
CA ALA A 89 42.16 -30.01 23.57
C ALA A 89 42.05 -29.57 25.07
N SER A 90 40.97 -29.76 25.82
CA SER A 90 39.61 -30.29 25.67
C SER A 90 38.94 -30.09 27.05
N ASP A 91 37.62 -29.90 27.07
CA ASP A 91 36.66 -30.37 28.09
C ASP A 91 36.84 -30.17 29.61
N ALA A 92 35.69 -29.82 30.22
CA ALA A 92 35.20 -30.23 31.55
C ALA A 92 35.83 -29.54 32.80
N VAL A 93 35.08 -28.73 33.57
CA VAL A 93 34.14 -29.07 34.67
C VAL A 93 34.83 -29.06 36.06
N GLN A 94 34.23 -28.29 36.99
CA GLN A 94 34.34 -28.38 38.48
C GLN A 94 35.75 -28.14 39.08
N GLU A 95 36.00 -27.78 40.33
CA GLU A 95 35.30 -27.60 41.62
C GLU A 95 36.30 -26.76 42.46
N ASP A 96 35.90 -25.73 43.20
CA ASP A 96 35.43 -25.78 44.60
C ASP A 96 36.53 -25.80 45.67
N ALA A 97 36.15 -25.23 46.82
CA ALA A 97 36.74 -25.35 48.16
C ALA A 97 38.07 -24.60 48.41
N ALA A 98 38.35 -24.05 49.60
CA ALA A 98 37.68 -24.03 50.90
C ALA A 98 38.38 -22.93 51.73
N GLN A 99 37.65 -22.05 52.44
CA GLN A 99 37.27 -22.16 53.86
C GLN A 99 38.37 -21.98 54.92
N ARG A 100 38.08 -21.01 55.81
CA ARG A 100 38.26 -21.00 57.29
C ARG A 100 39.72 -20.97 57.79
N SER A 101 40.09 -20.40 58.94
CA SER A 101 39.52 -19.71 60.11
C SER A 101 40.75 -19.04 60.80
N GLU A 102 40.70 -18.04 61.66
CA GLU A 102 40.19 -17.99 63.04
C GLU A 102 40.37 -16.56 63.57
N ALA A 103 39.56 -16.20 64.56
CA ALA A 103 39.64 -14.98 65.34
C ALA A 103 40.39 -15.22 66.66
N ASP A 104 41.21 -14.26 67.10
CA ASP A 104 41.18 -13.60 68.42
C ASP A 104 42.46 -12.77 68.65
N GLY A 105 42.31 -11.55 69.19
CA GLY A 105 43.40 -10.60 69.47
C GLY A 105 44.12 -10.85 70.82
N PRO A 106 44.74 -9.85 71.48
CA PRO A 106 45.07 -8.47 71.08
C PRO A 106 46.57 -8.13 71.27
N LEU A 107 47.04 -6.93 70.85
CA LEU A 107 48.01 -6.05 71.57
C LEU A 107 48.55 -4.90 70.66
N VAL A 108 48.12 -3.68 71.00
CA VAL A 108 48.86 -2.40 71.17
C VAL A 108 50.10 -2.08 70.29
N GLY A 109 50.03 -0.91 69.60
CA GLY A 109 51.18 -0.13 69.12
C GLY A 109 50.77 1.09 68.28
N ALA A 110 50.75 2.29 68.88
CA ALA A 110 50.38 3.60 68.28
C ALA A 110 51.52 4.23 67.42
N PRO A 111 51.42 5.46 66.83
CA PRO A 111 50.28 6.33 66.52
C PRO A 111 50.29 6.88 65.04
N ALA A 112 49.23 7.62 64.69
CA ALA A 112 49.13 8.46 63.49
C ALA A 112 50.02 9.73 63.57
N PRO A 113 50.43 10.35 62.45
CA PRO A 113 50.82 11.75 62.44
C PRO A 113 49.59 12.63 62.20
N GLN A 114 49.21 13.41 63.22
CA GLN A 114 48.43 14.63 63.03
C GLN A 114 49.26 15.65 62.26
N LEU A 115 48.69 16.22 61.20
CA LEU A 115 49.12 17.49 60.63
C LEU A 115 48.15 18.56 61.14
N ASP A 116 48.58 19.28 62.17
CA ASP A 116 47.97 20.55 62.59
C ASP A 116 48.42 21.66 61.62
N GLY A 117 47.44 22.31 60.99
CA GLY A 117 47.58 23.48 60.12
C GLY A 117 46.19 24.10 59.88
N PRO A 118 46.08 25.43 59.72
CA PRO A 118 44.89 26.19 60.07
C PRO A 118 43.68 25.82 59.21
N LEU A 119 42.52 25.75 59.86
CA LEU A 119 41.19 25.78 59.24
C LEU A 119 41.14 26.85 58.14
N GLY A 120 41.22 26.43 56.88
CA GLY A 120 41.27 27.35 55.74
C GLY A 120 41.05 26.60 54.42
N ALA A 121 39.82 26.69 53.93
CA ALA A 121 39.30 26.17 52.65
C ALA A 121 39.30 24.63 52.48
N ASP A 122 38.18 24.04 52.88
CA ASP A 122 37.71 22.80 52.27
C ASP A 122 37.59 22.98 50.73
N PRO A 123 38.26 22.16 49.89
CA PRO A 123 38.15 22.27 48.43
C PRO A 123 36.74 21.94 47.89
N ARG A 124 35.80 21.50 48.75
CA ARG A 124 34.42 21.11 48.41
C ARG A 124 33.45 22.29 48.22
N ALA A 125 33.91 23.39 47.63
CA ALA A 125 33.16 24.66 47.51
C ALA A 125 31.82 24.60 46.74
N ASN A 126 31.43 23.45 46.18
CA ASN A 126 30.27 23.32 45.30
C ASN A 126 29.11 22.49 45.88
N GLY A 127 29.19 21.99 47.11
CA GLY A 127 28.07 21.24 47.73
C GLY A 127 27.80 19.85 47.12
N ASP A 128 28.79 19.25 46.46
CA ASP A 128 28.72 17.89 45.91
C ASP A 128 28.67 16.79 46.99
N PRO A 129 28.15 15.58 46.67
CA PRO A 129 28.07 14.47 47.61
C PRO A 129 29.44 14.09 48.20
N LEU A 130 29.44 13.69 49.49
CA LEU A 130 30.65 13.20 50.16
C LEU A 130 31.28 12.04 49.37
N ASN A 131 32.58 12.15 49.07
CA ASN A 131 33.38 11.22 48.26
C ASN A 131 33.12 11.23 46.74
N PHE A 132 32.54 12.29 46.18
CA PHE A 132 32.50 12.51 44.72
C PHE A 132 33.57 13.54 44.30
N SER A 133 34.29 13.27 43.21
CA SER A 133 35.17 14.26 42.56
C SER A 133 35.21 14.04 41.05
N TRP A 134 35.09 15.12 40.27
CA TRP A 134 35.36 15.05 38.83
C TRP A 134 36.84 14.74 38.57
N THR A 135 37.12 14.00 37.50
CA THR A 135 38.48 13.77 36.99
C THR A 135 38.74 14.66 35.79
N PHE A 136 39.92 15.29 35.75
CA PHE A 136 40.28 16.25 34.73
C PHE A 136 41.47 15.78 33.90
N THR A 137 41.53 16.22 32.65
CA THR A 137 42.70 16.10 31.79
C THR A 137 42.97 17.45 31.17
N ASP A 138 44.22 17.88 31.21
CA ASP A 138 44.62 19.16 30.65
C ASP A 138 44.54 19.12 29.12
N ILE A 139 43.99 20.19 28.54
CA ILE A 139 44.04 20.42 27.09
C ILE A 139 45.26 21.29 26.79
N ASP A 140 45.41 22.39 27.54
CA ASP A 140 46.54 23.31 27.43
C ASP A 140 46.93 23.92 28.80
N ALA A 141 47.73 24.98 28.79
CA ALA A 141 48.19 25.67 30.01
C ALA A 141 47.05 26.32 30.82
N THR A 142 45.93 26.64 30.17
CA THR A 142 44.82 27.44 30.71
C THR A 142 43.48 26.70 30.73
N THR A 143 43.33 25.62 29.95
CA THR A 143 42.07 24.88 29.79
C THR A 143 42.21 23.38 30.09
N CYS A 144 41.11 22.76 30.52
CA CYS A 144 41.02 21.33 30.78
C CYS A 144 39.63 20.77 30.41
N LYS A 145 39.54 19.44 30.36
CA LYS A 145 38.31 18.68 30.12
C LYS A 145 38.00 17.72 31.26
N ILE A 146 36.72 17.49 31.51
CA ILE A 146 36.25 16.43 32.41
C ILE A 146 36.29 15.11 31.67
N THR A 147 36.92 14.09 32.24
CA THR A 147 37.08 12.75 31.65
C THR A 147 36.42 11.64 32.45
N GLY A 148 35.74 11.98 33.54
CA GLY A 148 35.12 11.01 34.43
C GLY A 148 34.89 11.59 35.81
N PHE A 149 34.63 10.71 36.77
CA PHE A 149 34.55 11.02 38.19
C PHE A 149 35.18 9.88 38.99
N SER A 150 35.62 10.19 40.21
CA SER A 150 36.09 9.24 41.21
C SER A 150 35.20 9.31 42.45
N GLY A 151 35.08 8.17 43.14
CA GLY A 151 34.26 8.03 44.34
C GLY A 151 33.81 6.60 44.59
N SER A 152 33.74 6.20 45.87
CA SER A 152 33.32 4.84 46.27
C SER A 152 31.79 4.67 46.33
N VAL A 153 31.03 5.77 46.29
CA VAL A 153 29.56 5.78 46.40
C VAL A 153 28.95 6.34 45.11
N GLN A 154 27.94 5.66 44.58
CA GLN A 154 27.18 6.12 43.42
C GLN A 154 26.39 7.39 43.78
N PRO A 155 26.66 8.55 43.18
CA PRO A 155 25.93 9.77 43.51
C PRO A 155 24.47 9.63 43.08
N THR A 156 23.57 9.76 44.06
CA THR A 156 22.12 9.82 43.83
C THR A 156 21.58 11.25 43.98
N ASP A 157 22.28 12.12 44.71
CA ASP A 157 22.01 13.55 44.84
C ASP A 157 22.65 14.36 43.70
N THR A 158 22.40 15.67 43.62
CA THR A 158 22.90 16.54 42.55
C THR A 158 24.43 16.67 42.56
N VAL A 159 25.06 16.60 41.38
CA VAL A 159 26.49 16.89 41.18
C VAL A 159 26.65 18.16 40.33
N HIS A 160 27.60 19.01 40.67
CA HIS A 160 27.78 20.33 40.06
C HIS A 160 28.99 20.31 39.12
N VAL A 161 28.81 20.74 37.88
CA VAL A 161 29.90 20.87 36.91
C VAL A 161 30.69 22.16 37.20
N PRO A 162 31.98 22.08 37.59
CA PRO A 162 32.73 23.24 38.01
C PRO A 162 33.18 24.12 36.83
N ALA A 163 33.31 25.43 37.06
CA ALA A 163 33.86 26.38 36.07
C ALA A 163 35.36 26.17 35.81
N THR A 164 36.09 25.72 36.84
CA THR A 164 37.55 25.55 36.86
C THR A 164 37.94 24.25 37.57
N SER A 165 39.05 23.63 37.15
CA SER A 165 39.66 22.51 37.87
C SER A 165 40.30 22.97 39.18
N PRO A 166 40.68 22.05 40.10
CA PRO A 166 41.46 22.39 41.29
C PRO A 166 42.78 23.12 41.02
N ALA A 167 43.35 22.96 39.80
CA ALA A 167 44.54 23.67 39.35
C ALA A 167 44.24 25.07 38.76
N GLY A 168 42.99 25.55 38.84
CA GLY A 168 42.58 26.86 38.33
C GLY A 168 42.37 26.94 36.82
N LYS A 169 42.47 25.82 36.09
CA LYS A 169 42.26 25.79 34.63
C LYS A 169 40.77 25.80 34.29
N LYS A 170 40.38 26.51 33.22
CA LYS A 170 38.99 26.59 32.78
C LYS A 170 38.50 25.25 32.26
N VAL A 171 37.35 24.79 32.73
CA VAL A 171 36.70 23.58 32.23
C VAL A 171 35.92 23.94 30.96
N VAL A 172 36.40 23.48 29.81
CA VAL A 172 35.83 23.83 28.49
C VAL A 172 35.13 22.66 27.80
N GLU A 173 35.35 21.43 28.25
CA GLU A 173 34.80 20.23 27.60
C GLU A 173 34.41 19.17 28.64
N ILE A 174 33.30 18.47 28.38
CA ILE A 174 33.00 17.18 29.01
C ILE A 174 33.24 16.08 27.96
N ALA A 175 34.32 15.33 28.15
CA ALA A 175 34.77 14.29 27.25
C ALA A 175 34.21 12.92 27.62
N ARG A 176 34.21 11.98 26.66
CA ARG A 176 33.96 10.55 26.94
C ARG A 176 34.95 10.03 27.98
N GLY A 177 34.45 9.13 28.83
CA GLY A 177 35.26 8.41 29.80
C GLY A 177 36.49 7.72 29.21
N SER A 178 37.59 7.66 29.95
CA SER A 178 38.85 7.02 29.52
C SER A 178 38.80 5.49 29.50
N SER A 179 37.76 4.88 30.11
CA SER A 179 37.57 3.42 30.20
C SER A 179 36.59 2.87 29.15
N ILE A 180 36.81 1.60 28.75
CA ILE A 180 35.96 0.88 27.77
C ILE A 180 34.51 0.73 28.27
N GLN A 181 34.32 0.61 29.59
CA GLN A 181 33.03 0.82 30.25
C GLN A 181 32.84 2.32 30.46
N ASN A 182 31.82 2.94 29.87
CA ASN A 182 31.69 4.39 29.84
C ASN A 182 31.72 4.95 31.27
N THR A 183 32.70 5.80 31.62
CA THR A 183 32.97 6.22 33.02
C THR A 183 31.75 6.87 33.69
N TYR A 184 30.85 7.46 32.90
CA TYR A 184 29.61 8.11 33.34
C TYR A 184 28.41 7.16 33.44
N SER A 185 28.54 5.90 32.99
CA SER A 185 27.44 4.92 32.95
C SER A 185 26.85 4.57 34.31
N ASN A 186 27.51 4.90 35.42
CA ASN A 186 26.98 4.63 36.76
C ASN A 186 26.36 5.86 37.45
N LEU A 187 26.42 7.06 36.85
CA LEU A 187 25.76 8.24 37.39
C LEU A 187 24.25 7.98 37.54
N LYS A 188 23.65 8.34 38.67
CA LYS A 188 22.20 8.26 38.92
C LYS A 188 21.67 9.55 39.56
N CYS A 189 22.33 10.65 39.24
CA CYS A 189 22.18 11.96 39.85
C CYS A 189 21.68 13.01 38.87
N ASN A 190 21.15 14.10 39.42
CA ASN A 190 20.96 15.32 38.65
C ASN A 190 22.34 15.93 38.39
N ILE A 191 22.53 16.56 37.24
CA ILE A 191 23.76 17.31 36.94
C ILE A 191 23.40 18.79 36.87
N ASP A 192 23.97 19.59 37.75
CA ASP A 192 23.84 21.04 37.72
C ASP A 192 24.97 21.66 36.89
N PHE A 193 24.58 22.36 35.82
CA PHE A 193 25.48 23.09 34.93
C PHE A 193 25.53 24.60 35.25
N SER A 194 24.91 25.06 36.33
CA SER A 194 24.81 26.49 36.69
C SER A 194 26.15 27.21 36.78
N GLN A 195 27.21 26.50 37.17
CA GLN A 195 28.58 27.02 37.30
C GLN A 195 29.44 26.80 36.03
N ALA A 196 28.98 26.01 35.06
CA ALA A 196 29.74 25.59 33.87
C ALA A 196 29.78 26.68 32.76
N THR A 197 30.14 27.91 33.13
CA THR A 197 30.12 29.09 32.24
C THR A 197 31.18 29.05 31.13
N ASN A 198 32.29 28.35 31.37
CA ASN A 198 33.37 28.15 30.40
C ASN A 198 33.15 26.95 29.45
N LEU A 199 32.09 26.15 29.66
CA LEU A 199 31.85 24.93 28.89
C LEU A 199 31.52 25.29 27.44
N GLN A 200 32.28 24.73 26.50
CA GLN A 200 32.16 24.97 25.06
C GLN A 200 31.57 23.78 24.31
N THR A 201 31.87 22.56 24.79
CA THR A 201 31.50 21.31 24.13
C THR A 201 31.13 20.21 25.12
N ILE A 202 30.05 19.49 24.85
CA ILE A 202 29.81 18.15 25.42
C ILE A 202 30.14 17.16 24.31
N SER A 203 31.21 16.39 24.47
CA SER A 203 31.80 15.63 23.36
C SER A 203 31.04 14.35 23.01
N THR A 204 31.45 13.75 21.90
CA THR A 204 30.91 12.49 21.40
C THR A 204 30.83 11.44 22.51
N SER A 205 29.64 10.85 22.69
CA SER A 205 29.39 9.78 23.66
C SER A 205 29.68 10.13 25.14
N ALA A 206 29.75 11.42 25.51
CA ALA A 206 30.07 11.86 26.87
C ALA A 206 29.27 11.10 27.95
N PHE A 207 27.94 11.15 27.88
CA PHE A 207 27.02 10.47 28.80
C PHE A 207 26.28 9.28 28.16
N GLN A 208 26.87 8.64 27.14
CA GLN A 208 26.22 7.51 26.46
C GLN A 208 25.95 6.33 27.42
N MET A 209 24.73 5.81 27.42
CA MET A 209 24.36 4.59 28.13
C MET A 209 24.39 3.37 27.20
N GLN A 210 24.72 2.20 27.73
CA GLN A 210 24.67 0.94 26.97
C GLN A 210 23.23 0.43 26.79
N ASN A 211 22.30 0.83 27.68
CA ASN A 211 20.91 0.37 27.69
C ASN A 211 19.98 1.43 28.30
N GLU A 212 18.78 1.62 27.73
CA GLU A 212 17.72 2.55 28.17
C GLU A 212 16.94 2.14 29.44
N TYR A 213 17.12 0.91 29.93
CA TYR A 213 16.46 0.37 31.14
C TYR A 213 17.33 0.42 32.38
N GLU A 214 18.63 0.53 32.20
CA GLU A 214 19.52 0.83 33.30
C GLU A 214 19.15 2.26 33.73
N GLN A 215 18.49 2.41 34.89
CA GLN A 215 18.22 3.71 35.53
C GLN A 215 19.55 4.37 35.91
N ARG A 216 20.27 4.79 34.87
CA ARG A 216 21.67 5.14 34.84
C ARG A 216 21.85 6.28 33.82
N GLY A 217 22.86 7.09 34.06
CA GLY A 217 23.09 8.36 33.40
C GLY A 217 22.46 9.56 34.13
N PRO A 218 22.61 10.76 33.54
CA PRO A 218 22.01 11.98 34.06
C PRO A 218 20.49 11.85 34.16
N LYS A 219 19.91 12.31 35.27
CA LYS A 219 18.46 12.33 35.47
C LYS A 219 17.92 13.76 35.61
N GLY A 220 16.61 13.89 35.39
CA GLY A 220 15.90 15.14 35.60
C GLY A 220 16.14 16.18 34.51
N VAL A 221 16.20 17.44 34.91
CA VAL A 221 16.35 18.59 34.00
C VAL A 221 17.82 18.75 33.63
N ILE A 222 18.11 18.81 32.33
CA ILE A 222 19.41 19.23 31.81
C ILE A 222 19.29 20.70 31.42
N ASP A 223 19.58 21.59 32.38
CA ASP A 223 19.56 23.04 32.17
C ASP A 223 20.94 23.54 31.77
N LEU A 224 21.11 23.87 30.49
CA LEU A 224 22.36 24.42 29.95
C LEU A 224 22.27 25.94 29.74
N SER A 225 21.26 26.62 30.26
CA SER A 225 21.03 28.06 30.05
C SER A 225 22.19 28.96 30.51
N LYS A 226 22.97 28.50 31.51
CA LYS A 226 24.15 29.20 32.05
C LYS A 226 25.45 28.86 31.31
N CYS A 227 25.46 27.85 30.44
CA CYS A 227 26.61 27.49 29.61
C CYS A 227 26.68 28.41 28.39
N THR A 228 26.90 29.71 28.59
CA THR A 228 26.84 30.73 27.52
C THR A 228 27.87 30.54 26.41
N SER A 229 28.92 29.76 26.66
CA SER A 229 29.97 29.44 25.69
C SER A 229 29.72 28.11 24.94
N LEU A 230 28.68 27.35 25.32
CA LEU A 230 28.40 26.02 24.77
C LEU A 230 27.76 26.15 23.39
N THR A 231 28.45 25.67 22.37
CA THR A 231 28.00 25.76 20.97
C THR A 231 27.52 24.42 20.43
N THR A 232 28.03 23.31 20.97
CA THR A 232 27.86 21.98 20.37
C THR A 232 27.63 20.89 21.43
N ILE A 233 26.63 20.05 21.18
CA ILE A 233 26.52 18.71 21.79
C ILE A 233 26.92 17.68 20.74
N GLY A 234 27.92 16.89 21.05
CA GLY A 234 28.52 15.92 20.14
C GLY A 234 27.63 14.72 19.85
N PRO A 235 27.96 13.95 18.79
CA PRO A 235 27.23 12.73 18.44
C PRO A 235 27.14 11.75 19.62
N ASN A 236 25.99 11.11 19.77
CA ASN A 236 25.72 10.13 20.81
C ASN A 236 25.85 10.62 22.28
N ALA A 237 25.97 11.93 22.54
CA ALA A 237 26.34 12.45 23.85
C ALA A 237 25.45 11.97 25.02
N PHE A 238 24.14 11.85 24.84
CA PHE A 238 23.15 11.41 25.84
C PHE A 238 22.32 10.21 25.34
N VAL A 239 22.89 9.36 24.50
CA VAL A 239 22.18 8.16 23.99
C VAL A 239 21.72 7.28 25.14
N SER A 240 20.46 6.86 25.06
CA SER A 240 19.80 5.97 26.02
C SER A 240 19.79 6.51 27.46
N CYS A 241 19.95 7.83 27.66
CA CYS A 241 19.70 8.49 28.94
C CYS A 241 18.18 8.55 29.20
N GLY A 242 17.62 7.44 29.67
CA GLY A 242 16.18 7.24 29.82
C GLY A 242 15.52 8.01 30.97
N GLU A 243 16.30 8.72 31.79
CA GLU A 243 15.85 9.44 33.00
C GLU A 243 15.89 10.98 32.87
N ILE A 244 16.37 11.50 31.74
CA ILE A 244 16.28 12.93 31.42
C ILE A 244 14.82 13.29 31.17
N THR A 245 14.32 14.35 31.80
CA THR A 245 12.91 14.78 31.68
C THR A 245 12.74 16.02 30.81
N SER A 246 13.72 16.92 30.78
CA SER A 246 13.68 18.16 30.01
C SER A 246 15.08 18.65 29.66
N LEU A 247 15.16 19.51 28.64
CA LEU A 247 16.39 20.07 28.10
C LEU A 247 16.21 21.57 27.88
N VAL A 248 17.10 22.38 28.44
CA VAL A 248 17.17 23.82 28.16
C VAL A 248 18.48 24.11 27.45
N LEU A 249 18.40 24.62 26.22
CA LEU A 249 19.57 24.94 25.40
C LEU A 249 20.11 26.36 25.72
N PRO A 250 21.42 26.60 25.62
CA PRO A 250 22.01 27.93 25.82
C PRO A 250 21.69 28.89 24.66
N PRO A 251 21.78 30.21 24.89
CA PRO A 251 21.42 31.22 23.89
C PRO A 251 22.34 31.26 22.66
N ALA A 252 23.61 30.84 22.80
CA ALA A 252 24.60 30.82 21.71
C ALA A 252 24.78 29.42 21.07
N PHE A 253 23.88 28.49 21.37
CA PHE A 253 23.98 27.11 20.92
C PHE A 253 23.73 26.96 19.42
N GLU A 254 24.57 26.19 18.72
CA GLU A 254 24.55 26.13 17.26
C GLU A 254 24.14 24.76 16.71
N THR A 255 24.60 23.65 17.30
CA THR A 255 24.43 22.32 16.68
C THR A 255 24.13 21.20 17.68
N VAL A 256 23.10 20.40 17.39
CA VAL A 256 22.86 19.12 18.05
C VAL A 256 23.43 17.99 17.19
N GLY A 257 24.38 17.22 17.74
CA GLY A 257 25.05 16.11 17.07
C GLY A 257 24.13 14.91 16.81
N SER A 258 24.57 14.02 15.90
CA SER A 258 23.79 12.85 15.51
C SER A 258 23.51 11.95 16.70
N LYS A 259 22.26 11.50 16.86
CA LYS A 259 21.78 10.66 17.97
C LYS A 259 22.04 11.25 19.36
N ALA A 260 22.29 12.55 19.50
CA ALA A 260 22.67 13.14 20.79
C ALA A 260 21.72 12.78 21.94
N PHE A 261 20.40 12.75 21.72
CA PHE A 261 19.37 12.37 22.69
C PHE A 261 18.53 11.17 22.22
N TYR A 262 19.15 10.25 21.47
CA TYR A 262 18.48 9.06 20.97
C TYR A 262 18.05 8.15 22.13
N ASN A 263 16.84 7.60 22.09
CA ASN A 263 16.26 6.76 23.16
C ASN A 263 16.08 7.46 24.54
N CYS A 264 16.05 8.79 24.60
CA CYS A 264 15.70 9.54 25.82
C CYS A 264 14.18 9.52 26.09
N LYS A 265 13.62 8.34 26.40
CA LYS A 265 12.16 8.09 26.47
C LYS A 265 11.34 8.94 27.46
N LYS A 266 11.98 9.54 28.47
CA LYS A 266 11.36 10.45 29.44
C LYS A 266 11.52 11.92 29.09
N LEU A 267 12.37 12.27 28.12
CA LEU A 267 12.56 13.65 27.68
C LEU A 267 11.26 14.09 27.01
N ALA A 268 10.56 15.03 27.62
CA ALA A 268 9.20 15.39 27.24
C ALA A 268 8.96 16.89 27.38
N GLY A 269 7.83 17.34 26.84
CA GLY A 269 7.41 18.74 26.90
C GLY A 269 8.02 19.58 25.78
N GLU A 270 8.13 20.87 26.04
CA GLU A 270 8.52 21.86 25.04
C GLU A 270 10.04 21.96 24.92
N LEU A 271 10.54 22.06 23.68
CA LEU A 271 11.95 22.34 23.42
C LEU A 271 12.08 23.74 22.86
N ALA A 272 12.66 24.65 23.65
CA ALA A 272 13.00 25.99 23.20
C ALA A 272 14.25 25.95 22.32
N LEU A 273 14.11 26.38 21.06
CA LEU A 273 15.21 26.44 20.11
C LEU A 273 15.86 27.83 20.14
N PRO A 274 17.19 27.93 20.38
CA PRO A 274 17.87 29.21 20.40
C PRO A 274 18.01 29.78 18.98
N SER A 275 17.97 31.11 18.85
CA SER A 275 18.03 31.80 17.54
C SER A 275 19.33 31.53 16.77
N SER A 276 20.42 31.14 17.47
CA SER A 276 21.69 30.77 16.86
C SER A 276 21.74 29.35 16.28
N LEU A 277 20.73 28.51 16.53
CA LEU A 277 20.71 27.10 16.12
C LEU A 277 20.80 27.00 14.59
N LYS A 278 21.81 26.27 14.09
CA LYS A 278 22.11 26.06 12.67
C LYS A 278 21.72 24.68 12.17
N GLY A 279 21.77 23.66 13.02
CA GLY A 279 21.55 22.28 12.60
C GLY A 279 21.07 21.35 13.71
N VAL A 280 20.15 20.46 13.35
CA VAL A 280 19.77 19.30 14.15
C VAL A 280 20.11 18.05 13.36
N ASN A 281 21.13 17.30 13.78
CA ASN A 281 21.66 16.20 12.99
C ASN A 281 20.81 14.92 13.07
N GLU A 282 21.24 13.89 12.33
CA GLU A 282 20.53 12.62 12.18
C GLU A 282 20.12 12.01 13.53
N SER A 283 18.83 11.67 13.65
CA SER A 283 18.24 10.98 14.79
C SER A 283 18.48 11.65 16.15
N ALA A 284 18.81 12.95 16.18
CA ALA A 284 19.19 13.68 17.39
C ALA A 284 18.18 13.51 18.54
N PHE A 285 16.88 13.56 18.26
CA PHE A 285 15.79 13.38 19.20
C PHE A 285 14.86 12.23 18.76
N ALA A 286 15.43 11.14 18.23
CA ALA A 286 14.65 9.98 17.81
C ALA A 286 14.70 8.84 18.82
N GLY A 287 14.01 7.74 18.53
CA GLY A 287 14.22 6.49 19.26
C GLY A 287 13.86 5.28 18.42
N GLY A 288 14.37 4.14 18.86
CA GLY A 288 14.02 2.85 18.32
C GLY A 288 12.62 2.41 18.76
N THR A 289 12.24 1.22 18.33
CA THR A 289 11.06 0.52 18.82
C THR A 289 11.51 -0.78 19.47
N ARG A 290 11.01 -1.07 20.66
CA ARG A 290 11.27 -2.33 21.36
C ARG A 290 9.96 -2.87 21.91
N ASP A 291 9.64 -4.13 21.62
CA ASP A 291 8.39 -4.79 22.01
C ASP A 291 7.13 -3.98 21.63
N GLY A 292 7.19 -3.28 20.48
CA GLY A 292 6.11 -2.42 19.99
C GLY A 292 6.02 -1.03 20.65
N VAL A 293 6.89 -0.72 21.62
CA VAL A 293 6.91 0.56 22.33
C VAL A 293 7.98 1.48 21.74
N SER A 294 7.59 2.73 21.44
CA SER A 294 8.54 3.77 21.02
C SER A 294 9.44 4.18 22.19
N LEU A 295 10.75 4.22 21.93
CA LEU A 295 11.75 4.73 22.86
C LEU A 295 12.11 6.19 22.58
N ALA A 296 11.49 6.81 21.57
CA ALA A 296 11.74 8.21 21.24
C ALA A 296 11.42 9.13 22.42
N PRO A 297 12.07 10.29 22.49
CA PRO A 297 11.58 11.39 23.31
C PRO A 297 10.11 11.70 23.01
N LYS A 298 9.45 12.35 23.96
CA LYS A 298 8.04 12.74 23.93
C LYS A 298 7.92 14.26 23.86
N LEU A 299 8.76 14.90 23.03
CA LEU A 299 8.70 16.34 22.83
C LEU A 299 7.35 16.71 22.21
N THR A 300 6.72 17.78 22.72
CA THR A 300 5.38 18.21 22.34
C THR A 300 5.37 19.44 21.43
N SER A 301 6.41 20.28 21.50
CA SER A 301 6.52 21.51 20.71
C SER A 301 7.98 21.93 20.51
N LEU A 302 8.23 22.65 19.42
CA LEU A 302 9.52 23.26 19.09
C LEU A 302 9.35 24.79 19.10
N LEU A 303 9.65 25.43 20.22
CA LEU A 303 9.39 26.86 20.40
C LEU A 303 10.45 27.72 19.71
N GLY A 304 10.02 28.75 18.98
CA GLY A 304 10.91 29.70 18.32
C GLY A 304 11.60 29.16 17.07
N LEU A 305 11.11 28.06 16.48
CA LEU A 305 11.65 27.44 15.27
C LEU A 305 11.84 28.47 14.14
N GLU A 306 10.85 29.34 13.96
CA GLU A 306 10.83 30.39 12.95
C GLU A 306 11.94 31.44 13.11
N ASN A 307 12.50 31.57 14.32
CA ASN A 307 13.53 32.55 14.68
C ASN A 307 14.96 31.97 14.68
N THR A 308 15.12 30.72 14.23
CA THR A 308 16.42 30.04 14.19
C THR A 308 17.19 30.33 12.90
N LYS A 309 18.49 30.00 12.90
CA LYS A 309 19.35 29.97 11.69
C LYS A 309 19.42 28.56 11.09
N LEU A 310 18.40 27.75 11.33
CA LEU A 310 18.38 26.34 10.98
C LEU A 310 18.45 26.19 9.46
N ALA A 311 19.53 25.56 8.98
CA ALA A 311 19.72 25.28 7.55
C ALA A 311 19.22 23.87 7.20
N THR A 312 19.45 22.90 8.09
CA THR A 312 19.11 21.50 7.84
C THR A 312 18.49 20.83 9.06
N VAL A 313 17.50 19.97 8.79
CA VAL A 313 17.00 18.98 9.74
C VAL A 313 17.44 17.60 9.28
N GLY A 314 18.16 16.87 10.12
CA GLY A 314 18.72 15.56 9.79
C GLY A 314 17.67 14.46 9.62
N VAL A 315 18.10 13.36 9.00
CA VAL A 315 17.29 12.14 8.83
C VAL A 315 16.81 11.64 10.21
N ASN A 316 15.53 11.30 10.32
CA ASN A 316 14.88 10.87 11.57
C ASN A 316 14.97 11.85 12.76
N ALA A 317 15.45 13.09 12.61
CA ALA A 317 15.82 13.97 13.73
C ALA A 317 14.82 14.02 14.90
N PHE A 318 13.52 14.06 14.60
CA PHE A 318 12.41 14.10 15.57
C PHE A 318 11.40 12.95 15.36
N LYS A 319 11.82 11.83 14.76
CA LYS A 319 10.94 10.70 14.48
C LYS A 319 10.35 10.10 15.76
N GLY A 320 9.04 9.88 15.78
CA GLY A 320 8.33 9.19 16.86
C GLY A 320 8.08 10.01 18.12
N ASN A 321 8.23 11.35 18.04
CA ASN A 321 7.90 12.26 19.12
C ASN A 321 6.38 12.53 19.19
N MET A 322 5.99 13.47 20.07
CA MET A 322 4.61 13.92 20.24
C MET A 322 4.43 15.36 19.75
N ILE A 323 5.28 15.82 18.79
CA ILE A 323 5.31 17.22 18.35
C ILE A 323 3.99 17.53 17.68
N GLY A 324 3.25 18.47 18.27
CA GLY A 324 1.96 18.93 17.78
C GLY A 324 1.97 20.39 17.34
N GLY A 325 0.81 20.85 16.85
CA GLY A 325 0.63 22.23 16.43
C GLY A 325 1.25 22.56 15.07
N ALA A 326 1.36 23.85 14.79
CA ALA A 326 1.91 24.37 13.55
C ALA A 326 3.43 24.51 13.65
N LEU A 327 4.15 24.04 12.63
CA LEU A 327 5.59 24.26 12.47
C LEU A 327 5.85 25.29 11.39
N THR A 328 6.47 26.40 11.76
CA THR A 328 6.93 27.44 10.84
C THR A 328 8.45 27.37 10.72
N PHE A 329 8.94 26.93 9.56
CA PHE A 329 10.36 26.81 9.29
C PHE A 329 10.99 28.15 8.91
N PRO A 330 12.23 28.44 9.35
CA PRO A 330 12.88 29.72 9.13
C PRO A 330 13.27 29.96 7.67
N VAL A 331 13.59 31.22 7.33
CA VAL A 331 14.02 31.63 5.98
C VAL A 331 15.34 30.97 5.54
N THR A 332 16.13 30.46 6.48
CA THR A 332 17.43 29.82 6.19
C THR A 332 17.32 28.33 5.86
N LEU A 333 16.13 27.72 5.95
CA LEU A 333 15.99 26.29 5.77
C LEU A 333 16.21 25.88 4.30
N ASP A 334 17.15 24.95 4.10
CA ASP A 334 17.45 24.35 2.80
C ASP A 334 16.85 22.95 2.66
N SER A 335 16.88 22.14 3.73
CA SER A 335 16.43 20.75 3.66
C SER A 335 15.85 20.15 4.94
N VAL A 336 14.92 19.23 4.75
CA VAL A 336 14.37 18.36 5.79
C VAL A 336 14.66 16.91 5.42
N GLY A 337 15.43 16.22 6.24
CA GLY A 337 15.88 14.85 6.01
C GLY A 337 14.73 13.82 6.00
N ALA A 338 15.03 12.64 5.45
CA ALA A 338 14.08 11.54 5.40
C ALA A 338 13.56 11.17 6.79
N SER A 339 12.24 10.98 6.91
CA SER A 339 11.55 10.64 8.16
C SER A 339 11.79 11.59 9.34
N ALA A 340 12.31 12.80 9.10
CA ALA A 340 12.69 13.74 10.16
C ALA A 340 11.59 13.99 11.19
N PHE A 341 10.34 14.12 10.76
CA PHE A 341 9.16 14.33 11.60
C PHE A 341 8.14 13.20 11.47
N GLN A 342 8.55 12.00 11.02
CA GLN A 342 7.64 10.85 10.90
C GLN A 342 7.05 10.46 12.26
N ASN A 343 5.77 10.05 12.29
CA ASN A 343 5.06 9.61 13.50
C ASN A 343 5.03 10.69 14.59
N ASN A 344 4.48 11.85 14.28
CA ASN A 344 4.25 12.97 15.20
C ASN A 344 2.77 13.40 15.18
N LEU A 345 2.44 14.55 15.77
CA LEU A 345 1.09 15.11 15.86
C LEU A 345 0.96 16.47 15.17
N ILE A 346 1.86 16.79 14.23
CA ILE A 346 1.95 18.11 13.57
C ILE A 346 0.65 18.37 12.80
N THR A 347 0.06 19.55 12.98
CA THR A 347 -1.22 19.93 12.36
C THR A 347 -1.07 20.80 11.13
N GLU A 348 0.05 21.50 11.02
CA GLU A 348 0.34 22.44 9.94
C GLU A 348 1.85 22.60 9.76
N VAL A 349 2.28 22.79 8.52
CA VAL A 349 3.67 23.10 8.17
C VAL A 349 3.68 24.32 7.26
N SER A 350 4.53 25.29 7.55
CA SER A 350 4.78 26.47 6.72
C SER A 350 6.27 26.75 6.59
N PHE A 351 6.66 27.35 5.48
CA PHE A 351 8.06 27.68 5.18
C PHE A 351 8.19 29.17 4.90
N LEU A 352 9.04 29.88 5.66
CA LEU A 352 9.31 31.31 5.43
C LEU A 352 10.27 31.55 4.27
N ASN A 353 11.06 30.53 3.90
CA ASN A 353 11.96 30.61 2.77
C ASN A 353 11.20 30.53 1.45
N THR A 354 10.97 31.68 0.84
CA THR A 354 10.33 31.83 -0.47
C THR A 354 11.34 32.15 -1.57
N THR A 355 12.62 32.32 -1.22
CA THR A 355 13.67 32.80 -2.13
C THR A 355 14.56 31.70 -2.69
N VAL A 356 14.63 30.52 -2.04
CA VAL A 356 15.40 29.40 -2.57
C VAL A 356 14.72 28.78 -3.79
N ASP A 357 15.54 28.38 -4.77
CA ASP A 357 15.07 27.68 -5.96
C ASP A 357 14.30 26.40 -5.60
N LYS A 358 14.62 25.75 -4.47
CA LYS A 358 13.99 24.51 -4.02
C LYS A 358 14.29 24.15 -2.56
N ILE A 359 13.27 23.90 -1.73
CA ILE A 359 13.42 23.20 -0.43
C ILE A 359 13.46 21.70 -0.67
N VAL A 360 14.52 21.03 -0.21
CA VAL A 360 14.67 19.57 -0.37
C VAL A 360 13.98 18.84 0.78
N LEU A 361 12.88 18.16 0.48
CA LEU A 361 12.22 17.26 1.42
C LEU A 361 12.72 15.83 1.20
N GLY A 362 13.03 15.11 2.27
CA GLY A 362 13.40 13.70 2.25
C GLY A 362 12.19 12.78 2.35
N SER A 363 12.37 11.51 2.00
CA SER A 363 11.27 10.53 1.99
C SER A 363 10.62 10.38 3.36
N SER A 364 9.29 10.31 3.41
CA SER A 364 8.48 10.17 4.63
C SER A 364 8.71 11.26 5.68
N CYS A 365 9.30 12.42 5.33
CA CYS A 365 9.70 13.43 6.32
C CYS A 365 8.55 13.90 7.23
N PHE A 366 7.32 13.98 6.72
CA PHE A 366 6.12 14.32 7.50
C PHE A 366 5.07 13.19 7.50
N GLN A 367 5.45 11.94 7.23
CA GLN A 367 4.50 10.83 7.22
C GLN A 367 3.88 10.57 8.60
N ASN A 368 2.61 10.16 8.63
CA ASN A 368 1.88 9.79 9.85
C ASN A 368 1.86 10.95 10.87
N ASN A 369 1.27 12.06 10.44
CA ASN A 369 1.05 13.27 11.23
C ASN A 369 -0.46 13.65 11.19
N LYS A 370 -0.79 14.91 11.48
CA LYS A 370 -2.16 15.47 11.46
C LYS A 370 -2.26 16.70 10.55
N ILE A 371 -1.37 16.81 9.56
CA ILE A 371 -1.27 18.00 8.70
C ILE A 371 -2.54 18.12 7.88
N LYS A 372 -3.17 19.31 7.92
CA LYS A 372 -4.42 19.60 7.20
C LYS A 372 -4.22 20.51 5.99
N THR A 373 -3.20 21.36 6.02
CA THR A 373 -2.93 22.38 5.02
C THR A 373 -2.28 21.77 3.78
N ASN A 374 -2.63 22.26 2.59
CA ASN A 374 -1.96 21.88 1.36
C ASN A 374 -0.59 22.57 1.29
N PRO A 375 0.54 21.84 1.36
CA PRO A 375 1.86 22.46 1.31
C PRO A 375 2.16 23.11 -0.05
N LEU A 376 1.48 22.69 -1.13
CA LEU A 376 1.73 23.19 -2.49
C LEU A 376 1.22 24.62 -2.72
N THR A 377 0.28 25.11 -1.91
CA THR A 377 -0.29 26.46 -2.09
C THR A 377 0.59 27.56 -1.50
N GLN A 378 1.74 27.22 -0.91
CA GLN A 378 2.63 28.18 -0.25
C GLN A 378 3.59 28.90 -1.20
N GLY A 379 3.56 28.61 -2.50
CA GLY A 379 4.46 29.22 -3.49
C GLY A 379 5.92 28.74 -3.38
N VAL A 380 6.18 27.72 -2.58
CA VAL A 380 7.51 27.14 -2.38
C VAL A 380 7.72 25.99 -3.35
N ARG A 381 8.86 26.00 -4.04
CA ARG A 381 9.30 24.87 -4.87
C ARG A 381 9.86 23.79 -3.97
N PHE A 382 9.28 22.61 -3.99
CA PHE A 382 9.79 21.47 -3.20
C PHE A 382 10.63 20.54 -4.05
N GLY A 383 11.40 19.64 -3.45
CA GLY A 383 11.66 18.33 -4.06
C GLY A 383 10.64 17.36 -3.52
N MET A 384 9.72 16.87 -4.34
CA MET A 384 8.82 15.82 -3.89
C MET A 384 9.65 14.56 -3.63
N ALA A 385 9.65 14.10 -2.39
CA ALA A 385 10.21 12.81 -2.03
C ALA A 385 9.11 11.82 -1.69
N ASP A 386 9.46 10.55 -1.79
CA ASP A 386 8.52 9.46 -1.60
C ASP A 386 7.84 9.56 -0.23
N TYR A 387 6.50 9.49 -0.21
CA TYR A 387 5.68 9.52 1.00
C TYR A 387 5.85 10.75 1.90
N ALA A 388 6.40 11.86 1.40
CA ALA A 388 6.71 13.05 2.20
C ALA A 388 5.54 13.51 3.09
N PHE A 389 4.30 13.50 2.57
CA PHE A 389 3.07 13.90 3.28
C PHE A 389 2.05 12.75 3.40
N ALA A 390 2.52 11.49 3.38
CA ALA A 390 1.63 10.34 3.50
C ALA A 390 0.98 10.23 4.89
N ASP A 391 -0.19 9.60 4.98
CA ASP A 391 -0.90 9.27 6.22
C ASP A 391 -1.15 10.50 7.11
N ASN A 392 -1.67 11.57 6.51
CA ASN A 392 -1.97 12.83 7.19
C ASN A 392 -3.48 13.10 7.23
N SER A 393 -3.87 14.35 7.42
CA SER A 393 -5.27 14.80 7.40
C SER A 393 -5.49 15.88 6.34
N LEU A 394 -4.77 15.80 5.21
CA LEU A 394 -4.87 16.77 4.12
C LEU A 394 -6.30 16.78 3.57
N THR A 395 -6.79 17.99 3.28
CA THR A 395 -8.16 18.20 2.79
C THR A 395 -8.18 19.11 1.56
N GLY A 396 -9.27 19.04 0.79
CA GLY A 396 -9.51 19.97 -0.32
C GLY A 396 -8.99 19.47 -1.66
N GLU A 397 -8.53 20.41 -2.49
CA GLU A 397 -8.09 20.18 -3.86
C GLU A 397 -6.57 20.31 -4.00
N PHE A 398 -5.97 19.45 -4.81
CA PHE A 398 -4.54 19.43 -5.06
C PHE A 398 -4.28 19.59 -6.56
N SER A 399 -3.60 20.67 -6.94
CA SER A 399 -3.17 20.90 -8.32
C SER A 399 -1.66 20.76 -8.44
N PHE A 400 -1.23 19.94 -9.41
CA PHE A 400 0.15 19.74 -9.81
C PHE A 400 0.45 20.36 -11.18
N GLU A 401 -0.43 21.23 -11.70
CA GLU A 401 -0.32 21.78 -13.07
C GLU A 401 0.88 22.70 -13.29
N ASP A 402 1.35 23.36 -12.23
CA ASP A 402 2.45 24.31 -12.30
C ASP A 402 3.72 23.61 -12.84
N GLU A 403 4.34 24.24 -13.85
CA GLU A 403 5.57 23.78 -14.50
C GLU A 403 6.75 23.64 -13.53
N ASN A 404 6.65 24.32 -12.39
CA ASN A 404 7.64 24.31 -11.33
C ASN A 404 7.42 23.19 -10.29
N VAL A 405 6.35 22.40 -10.45
CA VAL A 405 6.10 21.22 -9.60
C VAL A 405 7.07 20.10 -10.01
N PRO A 406 7.84 19.53 -9.06
CA PRO A 406 8.83 18.49 -9.35
C PRO A 406 8.25 17.25 -9.99
N ALA A 407 9.18 16.41 -10.49
CA ALA A 407 8.87 15.04 -10.87
C ALA A 407 8.08 14.34 -9.75
N PRO A 408 7.02 13.59 -10.12
CA PRO A 408 6.09 13.07 -9.14
C PRO A 408 6.75 11.95 -8.33
N ALA A 409 6.56 11.99 -7.02
CA ALA A 409 7.15 11.03 -6.08
C ALA A 409 6.15 9.94 -5.66
N ARG A 410 6.66 8.77 -5.29
CA ARG A 410 5.83 7.63 -4.89
C ARG A 410 5.08 7.96 -3.61
N GLY A 411 3.77 7.73 -3.57
CA GLY A 411 2.96 7.89 -2.35
C GLY A 411 2.94 9.29 -1.73
N VAL A 412 3.28 10.34 -2.49
CA VAL A 412 3.57 11.67 -1.95
C VAL A 412 2.49 12.24 -1.02
N ILE A 413 1.22 11.99 -1.32
CA ILE A 413 0.06 12.35 -0.49
C ILE A 413 -0.82 11.15 -0.15
N SER A 414 -0.32 9.91 -0.21
CA SER A 414 -1.12 8.72 0.06
C SER A 414 -1.72 8.73 1.48
N GLY A 415 -2.86 8.09 1.69
CA GLY A 415 -3.46 7.96 3.03
C GLY A 415 -4.07 9.24 3.58
N ASN A 416 -4.46 10.17 2.71
CA ASN A 416 -5.13 11.41 3.07
C ASN A 416 -6.61 11.39 2.65
N PRO A 417 -7.53 10.90 3.49
CA PRO A 417 -8.92 10.66 3.09
C PRO A 417 -9.73 11.93 2.79
N GLY A 418 -9.25 13.11 3.20
CA GLY A 418 -9.95 14.38 3.00
C GLY A 418 -9.70 15.06 1.65
N VAL A 419 -8.78 14.55 0.83
CA VAL A 419 -8.51 15.09 -0.51
C VAL A 419 -9.65 14.70 -1.44
N THR A 420 -10.21 15.68 -2.16
CA THR A 420 -11.44 15.49 -2.96
C THR A 420 -11.21 15.58 -4.47
N LYS A 421 -10.18 16.32 -4.90
CA LYS A 421 -9.84 16.52 -6.30
C LYS A 421 -8.33 16.58 -6.48
N VAL A 422 -7.84 15.93 -7.53
CA VAL A 422 -6.43 15.96 -7.93
C VAL A 422 -6.33 16.37 -9.40
N THR A 423 -5.54 17.39 -9.69
CA THR A 423 -5.21 17.82 -11.05
C THR A 423 -3.76 17.47 -11.35
N ILE A 424 -3.53 16.58 -12.31
CA ILE A 424 -2.20 16.07 -12.66
C ILE A 424 -1.46 17.09 -13.54
N SER A 425 -0.13 17.13 -13.44
CA SER A 425 0.66 18.00 -14.32
C SER A 425 0.62 17.55 -15.78
N LYS A 426 0.48 18.49 -16.73
CA LYS A 426 0.63 18.23 -18.17
C LYS A 426 2.04 17.75 -18.55
N PHE A 427 3.04 18.04 -17.72
CA PHE A 427 4.44 17.68 -17.96
C PHE A 427 4.81 16.28 -17.46
N TRP A 428 3.96 15.65 -16.64
CA TRP A 428 4.24 14.32 -16.11
C TRP A 428 4.12 13.27 -17.20
N GLY A 429 5.16 12.44 -17.34
CA GLY A 429 5.14 11.28 -18.23
C GLY A 429 4.27 10.13 -17.69
N PHE A 430 4.14 10.03 -16.37
CA PHE A 430 3.40 8.98 -15.68
C PHE A 430 2.95 9.46 -14.30
N ILE A 431 1.96 8.77 -13.71
CA ILE A 431 1.62 8.89 -12.28
C ILE A 431 2.44 7.87 -11.50
N PRO A 432 3.17 8.25 -10.44
CA PRO A 432 3.98 7.34 -9.65
C PRO A 432 3.15 6.30 -8.91
N GLY A 433 3.84 5.23 -8.50
CA GLY A 433 3.20 4.21 -7.69
C GLY A 433 2.70 4.79 -6.38
N ASN A 434 1.55 4.30 -5.92
CA ASN A 434 0.91 4.72 -4.67
C ASN A 434 0.61 6.22 -4.50
N ALA A 435 0.86 7.10 -5.49
CA ALA A 435 0.85 8.55 -5.33
C ALA A 435 -0.42 9.10 -4.63
N PHE A 436 -1.57 8.52 -4.98
CA PHE A 436 -2.91 8.87 -4.51
C PHE A 436 -3.61 7.68 -3.83
N LYS A 437 -2.85 6.70 -3.34
CA LYS A 437 -3.41 5.55 -2.63
C LYS A 437 -4.15 6.02 -1.38
N GLY A 438 -5.34 5.47 -1.12
CA GLY A 438 -6.11 5.71 0.09
C GLY A 438 -6.67 7.12 0.22
N LEU A 439 -6.75 7.88 -0.88
CA LEU A 439 -7.51 9.14 -0.92
C LEU A 439 -9.00 8.82 -0.95
N ALA A 440 -9.54 8.37 0.17
CA ALA A 440 -10.91 7.84 0.26
C ALA A 440 -11.98 8.86 -0.17
N GLY A 441 -11.74 10.16 -0.01
CA GLY A 441 -12.63 11.24 -0.42
C GLY A 441 -12.44 11.72 -1.87
N LEU A 442 -11.47 11.17 -2.62
CA LEU A 442 -11.17 11.59 -3.99
C LEU A 442 -12.34 11.26 -4.91
N LYS A 443 -12.93 12.29 -5.53
CA LYS A 443 -14.07 12.16 -6.45
C LYS A 443 -13.68 12.34 -7.90
N GLU A 444 -12.68 13.19 -8.15
CA GLU A 444 -12.30 13.64 -9.48
C GLU A 444 -10.78 13.65 -9.65
N VAL A 445 -10.32 13.11 -10.78
CA VAL A 445 -8.95 13.20 -11.25
C VAL A 445 -8.97 13.92 -12.59
N VAL A 446 -8.32 15.08 -12.65
CA VAL A 446 -8.23 15.89 -13.87
C VAL A 446 -6.88 15.65 -14.52
N ILE A 447 -6.93 15.23 -15.78
CA ILE A 447 -5.75 15.05 -16.64
C ILE A 447 -5.81 16.15 -17.71
N PRO A 448 -4.88 17.12 -17.71
CA PRO A 448 -4.88 18.20 -18.68
C PRO A 448 -4.76 17.70 -20.13
N ALA A 449 -5.39 18.42 -21.05
CA ALA A 449 -5.22 18.19 -22.49
C ALA A 449 -3.75 18.40 -22.92
N ASN A 450 -3.33 17.72 -23.98
CA ASN A 450 -1.96 17.76 -24.51
C ASN A 450 -0.89 17.36 -23.47
N SER A 451 -1.25 16.53 -22.50
CA SER A 451 -0.30 16.00 -21.53
C SER A 451 0.66 15.00 -22.17
N LYS A 452 1.89 14.93 -21.65
CA LYS A 452 2.85 13.85 -21.99
C LYS A 452 2.55 12.54 -21.26
N PHE A 453 1.35 12.43 -20.71
CA PHE A 453 0.95 11.38 -19.81
C PHE A 453 0.76 10.07 -20.58
N THR A 454 1.50 9.04 -20.22
CA THR A 454 1.48 7.74 -20.90
C THR A 454 1.11 6.57 -19.99
N ARG A 455 1.19 6.73 -18.65
CA ARG A 455 1.08 5.59 -17.73
C ARG A 455 0.58 5.93 -16.33
N VAL A 456 -0.15 5.01 -15.72
CA VAL A 456 -0.44 4.97 -14.29
C VAL A 456 0.38 3.85 -13.66
N ARG A 457 1.22 4.12 -12.65
CA ARG A 457 2.01 3.06 -12.00
C ARG A 457 1.23 2.31 -10.91
N ALA A 458 1.87 1.25 -10.40
CA ALA A 458 1.27 0.33 -9.45
C ALA A 458 0.71 1.02 -8.20
N GLY A 459 -0.54 0.68 -7.86
CA GLY A 459 -1.25 1.20 -6.68
C GLY A 459 -1.54 2.70 -6.67
N ALA A 460 -1.34 3.42 -7.78
CA ALA A 460 -1.45 4.88 -7.83
C ALA A 460 -2.74 5.44 -7.21
N PHE A 461 -3.89 4.82 -7.46
CA PHE A 461 -5.21 5.19 -6.96
C PHE A 461 -5.84 4.07 -6.12
N GLN A 462 -5.05 3.13 -5.58
CA GLN A 462 -5.57 2.04 -4.78
C GLN A 462 -6.43 2.59 -3.62
N ASP A 463 -7.57 1.97 -3.35
CA ASP A 463 -8.50 2.31 -2.25
C ASP A 463 -9.05 3.76 -2.31
N CYS A 464 -9.11 4.36 -3.51
CA CYS A 464 -9.86 5.62 -3.75
C CYS A 464 -11.36 5.34 -3.85
N ILE A 465 -11.98 5.02 -2.72
CA ILE A 465 -13.36 4.48 -2.67
C ILE A 465 -14.45 5.43 -3.20
N SER A 466 -14.21 6.74 -3.24
CA SER A 466 -15.18 7.74 -3.74
C SER A 466 -14.98 8.13 -5.22
N LEU A 467 -13.95 7.59 -5.88
CA LEU A 467 -13.61 7.98 -7.25
C LEU A 467 -14.70 7.47 -8.19
N GLY A 468 -15.42 8.38 -8.85
CA GLY A 468 -16.61 8.03 -9.65
C GLY A 468 -16.30 7.57 -11.08
N GLY A 469 -15.24 8.10 -11.66
CA GLY A 469 -14.83 7.82 -13.04
C GLY A 469 -13.44 8.37 -13.32
N VAL A 470 -12.76 7.79 -14.29
CA VAL A 470 -11.47 8.29 -14.79
C VAL A 470 -11.53 8.32 -16.31
N ASP A 471 -11.23 9.50 -16.86
CA ASP A 471 -11.08 9.71 -18.30
C ASP A 471 -9.64 10.12 -18.59
N PHE A 472 -8.93 9.29 -19.36
CA PHE A 472 -7.57 9.55 -19.78
C PHE A 472 -7.48 10.43 -21.04
N GLY A 473 -8.61 10.80 -21.65
CA GLY A 473 -8.71 11.80 -22.71
C GLY A 473 -7.84 11.50 -23.93
N GLN A 474 -6.87 12.36 -24.22
CA GLN A 474 -5.94 12.23 -25.36
C GLN A 474 -4.57 11.67 -24.93
N ALA A 475 -4.48 11.02 -23.77
CA ALA A 475 -3.24 10.40 -23.31
C ALA A 475 -2.90 9.16 -24.16
N PRO A 476 -1.71 9.09 -24.79
CA PRO A 476 -1.27 7.90 -25.53
C PRO A 476 -0.76 6.84 -24.54
N LEU A 477 -1.69 6.15 -23.87
CA LEU A 477 -1.36 5.13 -22.88
C LEU A 477 -0.54 4.00 -23.52
N ALA A 478 0.64 3.70 -22.98
CA ALA A 478 1.53 2.68 -23.54
C ALA A 478 2.42 2.07 -22.47
N ASP A 479 2.72 0.78 -22.60
CA ASP A 479 3.71 0.11 -21.76
C ASP A 479 5.08 0.78 -21.87
N GLY A 480 5.81 0.82 -20.77
CA GLY A 480 7.18 1.33 -20.74
C GLY A 480 8.24 0.30 -21.07
N SER A 481 8.05 -0.87 -20.49
CA SER A 481 8.87 -2.06 -20.68
C SER A 481 7.99 -3.28 -20.46
N ALA A 482 8.53 -4.48 -20.62
CA ALA A 482 7.80 -5.71 -20.34
C ALA A 482 7.28 -5.81 -18.89
N SER A 483 7.84 -5.04 -17.95
CA SER A 483 7.49 -5.04 -16.52
C SER A 483 6.86 -3.73 -16.03
N ASP A 484 6.59 -2.77 -16.92
CA ASP A 484 5.97 -1.48 -16.59
C ASP A 484 4.70 -1.28 -17.44
N PRO A 485 3.56 -1.87 -17.01
CA PRO A 485 2.29 -1.77 -17.72
C PRO A 485 1.79 -0.33 -17.87
N ALA A 486 1.03 -0.06 -18.93
CA ALA A 486 0.34 1.21 -19.14
C ALA A 486 -0.56 1.59 -17.94
N ILE A 487 -1.29 0.61 -17.39
CA ILE A 487 -1.98 0.72 -16.11
C ILE A 487 -1.38 -0.31 -15.17
N GLY A 488 -0.66 0.13 -14.15
CA GLY A 488 0.14 -0.70 -13.27
C GLY A 488 -0.66 -1.64 -12.38
N GLU A 489 0.06 -2.54 -11.72
CA GLU A 489 -0.51 -3.51 -10.78
C GLU A 489 -1.33 -2.82 -9.68
N ASN A 490 -2.55 -3.29 -9.43
CA ASN A 490 -3.45 -2.75 -8.40
C ASN A 490 -3.72 -1.24 -8.51
N ALA A 491 -3.50 -0.61 -9.69
CA ALA A 491 -3.57 0.84 -9.85
C ALA A 491 -4.86 1.49 -9.33
N PHE A 492 -6.01 0.84 -9.54
CA PHE A 492 -7.35 1.26 -9.09
C PHE A 492 -8.01 0.21 -8.19
N LYS A 493 -7.24 -0.72 -7.62
CA LYS A 493 -7.80 -1.77 -6.77
C LYS A 493 -8.60 -1.16 -5.61
N GLY A 494 -9.80 -1.66 -5.37
CA GLY A 494 -10.67 -1.22 -4.27
C GLY A 494 -11.36 0.12 -4.51
N CYS A 495 -11.32 0.70 -5.71
CA CYS A 495 -12.10 1.89 -6.06
C CYS A 495 -13.58 1.52 -6.23
N THR A 496 -14.30 1.32 -5.12
CA THR A 496 -15.64 0.74 -5.10
C THR A 496 -16.71 1.61 -5.76
N SER A 497 -16.54 2.94 -5.84
CA SER A 497 -17.46 3.85 -6.54
C SER A 497 -17.11 4.08 -8.02
N LEU A 498 -16.02 3.49 -8.52
CA LEU A 498 -15.55 3.73 -9.88
C LEU A 498 -16.51 3.06 -10.88
N LYS A 499 -17.26 3.87 -11.63
CA LYS A 499 -18.28 3.40 -12.58
C LYS A 499 -17.74 3.24 -13.99
N SER A 500 -16.88 4.17 -14.40
CA SER A 500 -16.40 4.28 -15.78
C SER A 500 -14.90 4.52 -15.87
N VAL A 501 -14.24 3.79 -16.76
CA VAL A 501 -12.84 4.02 -17.14
C VAL A 501 -12.76 4.19 -18.66
N MET A 502 -12.32 5.37 -19.09
CA MET A 502 -12.14 5.70 -20.51
C MET A 502 -10.65 5.78 -20.81
N MET A 503 -10.11 4.80 -21.53
CA MET A 503 -8.73 4.85 -21.99
C MET A 503 -8.61 5.86 -23.12
N GLY A 504 -7.51 6.62 -23.14
CA GLY A 504 -7.34 7.71 -24.08
C GLY A 504 -7.01 7.26 -25.50
N GLU A 505 -7.37 8.09 -26.47
CA GLU A 505 -7.09 7.90 -27.91
C GLU A 505 -5.99 8.87 -28.38
N GLY A 506 -4.93 9.00 -27.58
CA GLY A 506 -3.83 9.91 -27.89
C GLY A 506 -3.10 9.59 -29.20
N SER A 507 -2.31 10.54 -29.69
CA SER A 507 -1.45 10.35 -30.87
C SER A 507 -0.15 9.62 -30.49
N TYR A 508 0.13 8.49 -31.16
CA TYR A 508 1.34 7.69 -30.96
C TYR A 508 2.31 7.98 -32.11
N SER A 509 3.26 8.88 -31.91
CA SER A 509 4.23 9.25 -32.96
C SER A 509 5.42 8.29 -32.98
N GLY A 510 5.85 7.86 -34.17
CA GLY A 510 7.14 7.19 -34.37
C GLY A 510 7.17 5.70 -34.01
N VAL A 511 6.02 5.06 -33.77
CA VAL A 511 5.91 3.62 -33.52
C VAL A 511 4.87 2.97 -34.44
N PRO A 512 5.16 1.82 -35.07
CA PRO A 512 4.19 1.10 -35.91
C PRO A 512 3.12 0.36 -35.09
N SER A 513 3.42 0.06 -33.81
CA SER A 513 2.50 -0.58 -32.89
C SER A 513 2.84 -0.23 -31.45
N ALA A 514 1.84 -0.18 -30.57
CA ALA A 514 2.01 -0.09 -29.13
C ALA A 514 1.20 -1.18 -28.41
N THR A 515 1.58 -1.45 -27.16
CA THR A 515 0.85 -2.36 -26.27
C THR A 515 0.34 -1.59 -25.06
N VAL A 516 -0.91 -1.85 -24.70
CA VAL A 516 -1.58 -1.34 -23.50
C VAL A 516 -1.84 -2.53 -22.59
N THR A 517 -0.97 -2.71 -21.59
CA THR A 517 -1.15 -3.73 -20.57
C THR A 517 -1.90 -3.14 -19.37
N LEU A 518 -2.97 -3.83 -18.99
CA LEU A 518 -3.63 -3.66 -17.70
C LEU A 518 -2.97 -4.62 -16.73
N GLY A 519 -2.27 -4.08 -15.74
CA GLY A 519 -1.50 -4.83 -14.76
C GLY A 519 -2.38 -5.76 -13.92
N ALA A 520 -1.73 -6.69 -13.20
CA ALA A 520 -2.46 -7.60 -12.35
C ALA A 520 -3.25 -6.84 -11.28
N GLY A 521 -4.50 -7.22 -11.06
CA GLY A 521 -5.39 -6.56 -10.10
C GLY A 521 -5.71 -5.10 -10.39
N ALA A 522 -5.41 -4.56 -11.59
CA ALA A 522 -5.53 -3.14 -11.91
C ALA A 522 -6.85 -2.50 -11.45
N PHE A 523 -7.99 -3.19 -11.63
CA PHE A 523 -9.33 -2.77 -11.22
C PHE A 523 -10.01 -3.81 -10.30
N GLU A 524 -9.21 -4.60 -9.56
CA GLU A 524 -9.73 -5.61 -8.63
C GLU A 524 -10.64 -4.96 -7.57
N ASN A 525 -11.82 -5.56 -7.33
CA ASN A 525 -12.85 -5.08 -6.41
C ASN A 525 -13.38 -3.66 -6.71
N CYS A 526 -13.31 -3.21 -7.97
CA CYS A 526 -14.08 -2.04 -8.42
C CYS A 526 -15.54 -2.43 -8.65
N VAL A 527 -16.29 -2.63 -7.56
CA VAL A 527 -17.63 -3.25 -7.59
C VAL A 527 -18.67 -2.47 -8.40
N ALA A 528 -18.51 -1.16 -8.59
CA ALA A 528 -19.40 -0.34 -9.42
C ALA A 528 -18.97 -0.26 -10.90
N LEU A 529 -17.80 -0.80 -11.25
CA LEU A 529 -17.22 -0.65 -12.59
C LEU A 529 -18.06 -1.43 -13.59
N SER A 530 -18.74 -0.68 -14.45
CA SER A 530 -19.67 -1.19 -15.45
C SER A 530 -19.37 -0.65 -16.84
N ILE A 531 -18.55 0.39 -16.97
CA ILE A 531 -18.14 0.96 -18.26
C ILE A 531 -16.62 0.92 -18.38
N ILE A 532 -16.13 0.26 -19.44
CA ILE A 532 -14.73 0.33 -19.82
C ILE A 532 -14.60 0.51 -21.33
N LYS A 533 -13.95 1.61 -21.75
CA LYS A 533 -13.54 1.82 -23.14
C LYS A 533 -12.05 1.53 -23.25
N MET A 534 -11.72 0.45 -23.95
CA MET A 534 -10.34 0.10 -24.31
C MET A 534 -9.93 0.84 -25.60
N PRO A 535 -8.62 1.01 -25.87
CA PRO A 535 -8.17 1.68 -27.09
C PRO A 535 -8.61 0.94 -28.34
N GLU A 536 -8.98 1.69 -29.39
CA GLU A 536 -9.33 1.12 -30.69
C GLU A 536 -8.14 0.38 -31.33
N ALA A 537 -8.47 -0.64 -32.14
CA ALA A 537 -7.50 -1.54 -32.76
C ALA A 537 -6.46 -0.83 -33.64
N VAL A 538 -6.90 0.22 -34.35
CA VAL A 538 -6.11 1.04 -35.25
C VAL A 538 -6.56 2.48 -35.07
N ILE A 539 -5.64 3.35 -34.70
CA ILE A 539 -5.89 4.78 -34.47
C ILE A 539 -5.35 5.63 -35.62
N ALA A 540 -5.64 6.94 -35.58
CA ALA A 540 -5.13 7.91 -36.55
C ALA A 540 -3.60 7.77 -36.75
N GLY A 541 -3.16 7.71 -38.00
CA GLY A 541 -1.76 7.44 -38.35
C GLY A 541 -1.41 5.96 -38.59
N GLY A 542 -2.37 5.04 -38.49
CA GLY A 542 -2.19 3.63 -38.83
C GLY A 542 -1.49 2.80 -37.74
N VAL A 543 -1.37 3.33 -36.54
CA VAL A 543 -0.72 2.65 -35.40
C VAL A 543 -1.63 1.55 -34.87
N ILE A 544 -1.07 0.36 -34.71
CA ILE A 544 -1.75 -0.80 -34.15
C ILE A 544 -1.65 -0.78 -32.62
N LEU A 545 -2.78 -0.84 -31.92
CA LEU A 545 -2.81 -0.97 -30.46
C LEU A 545 -3.20 -2.38 -30.06
N ASN A 546 -2.32 -3.06 -29.31
CA ASN A 546 -2.59 -4.37 -28.73
C ASN A 546 -2.95 -4.22 -27.25
N VAL A 547 -3.93 -5.00 -26.78
CA VAL A 547 -4.36 -4.97 -25.38
C VAL A 547 -3.95 -6.26 -24.68
N LYS A 548 -3.38 -6.14 -23.48
CA LYS A 548 -3.08 -7.27 -22.60
C LYS A 548 -3.79 -7.07 -21.27
N ILE A 549 -4.54 -8.06 -20.83
CA ILE A 549 -5.27 -8.03 -19.57
C ILE A 549 -4.53 -8.91 -18.56
N GLY A 550 -4.08 -8.31 -17.46
CA GLY A 550 -3.34 -8.99 -16.40
C GLY A 550 -4.21 -9.89 -15.52
N ALA A 551 -3.55 -10.69 -14.68
CA ALA A 551 -4.24 -11.57 -13.75
C ALA A 551 -5.08 -10.78 -12.75
N ARG A 552 -6.31 -11.21 -12.45
CA ARG A 552 -7.26 -10.51 -11.54
C ARG A 552 -7.60 -9.06 -11.94
N ALA A 553 -7.28 -8.62 -13.16
CA ALA A 553 -7.39 -7.20 -13.55
C ALA A 553 -8.80 -6.60 -13.33
N PHE A 554 -9.86 -7.39 -13.50
CA PHE A 554 -11.26 -7.01 -13.33
C PHE A 554 -12.00 -7.93 -12.35
N LYS A 555 -11.27 -8.61 -11.46
CA LYS A 555 -11.89 -9.49 -10.47
C LYS A 555 -12.84 -8.71 -9.56
N GLY A 556 -14.06 -9.18 -9.35
CA GLY A 556 -15.04 -8.55 -8.47
C GLY A 556 -15.59 -7.22 -8.99
N THR A 557 -15.68 -7.05 -10.32
CA THR A 557 -16.27 -5.88 -10.98
C THR A 557 -17.73 -6.15 -11.38
N ASN A 558 -18.41 -5.18 -12.00
CA ASN A 558 -19.78 -5.32 -12.48
C ASN A 558 -19.88 -5.09 -14.01
N LEU A 559 -18.92 -5.64 -14.75
CA LEU A 559 -18.83 -5.47 -16.20
C LEU A 559 -19.99 -6.16 -16.95
N GLY A 560 -20.72 -7.09 -16.32
CA GLY A 560 -21.92 -7.65 -16.93
C GLY A 560 -23.05 -6.64 -17.19
N ALA A 561 -23.06 -5.51 -16.49
CA ALA A 561 -24.05 -4.45 -16.66
C ALA A 561 -23.64 -3.40 -17.72
N LEU A 562 -22.67 -3.71 -18.57
CA LEU A 562 -22.13 -2.83 -19.60
C LEU A 562 -23.24 -2.18 -20.44
N PRO A 563 -23.48 -0.86 -20.33
CA PRO A 563 -24.49 -0.18 -21.12
C PRO A 563 -24.01 0.03 -22.55
N ASP A 564 -24.94 -0.09 -23.48
CA ASP A 564 -24.81 0.26 -24.88
C ASP A 564 -24.60 1.78 -24.97
N PRO A 565 -23.54 2.27 -25.65
CA PRO A 565 -23.22 3.69 -25.71
C PRO A 565 -24.29 4.57 -26.36
N GLN A 566 -25.16 4.02 -27.22
CA GLN A 566 -26.19 4.76 -27.94
C GLN A 566 -27.53 4.74 -27.21
N THR A 567 -27.87 3.64 -26.56
CA THR A 567 -29.19 3.41 -25.95
C THR A 567 -29.17 3.44 -24.41
N GLY A 568 -28.00 3.34 -23.79
CA GLY A 568 -27.83 3.26 -22.33
C GLY A 568 -28.33 1.95 -21.71
N GLN A 569 -28.89 1.04 -22.51
CA GLN A 569 -29.38 -0.28 -22.08
C GLN A 569 -28.21 -1.25 -21.94
N PRO A 570 -28.24 -2.25 -21.04
CA PRO A 570 -27.18 -3.26 -20.98
C PRO A 570 -26.99 -3.94 -22.35
N MET A 571 -25.77 -3.96 -22.89
CA MET A 571 -25.41 -4.64 -24.15
C MET A 571 -25.68 -6.15 -24.09
N GLY A 572 -25.77 -6.71 -22.89
CA GLY A 572 -25.98 -8.14 -22.67
C GLY A 572 -24.70 -8.98 -22.79
N TYR A 573 -23.60 -8.41 -23.31
CA TYR A 573 -22.32 -9.11 -23.46
C TYR A 573 -21.12 -8.17 -23.27
N LEU A 574 -19.95 -8.74 -22.94
CA LEU A 574 -18.66 -8.05 -22.87
C LEU A 574 -17.96 -8.09 -24.25
N PRO A 575 -17.81 -6.94 -24.97
CA PRO A 575 -17.33 -6.91 -26.35
C PRO A 575 -15.79 -6.85 -26.46
N LEU A 576 -15.09 -7.91 -26.05
CA LEU A 576 -13.62 -7.96 -26.22
C LEU A 576 -13.21 -8.12 -27.70
N ASP A 577 -14.12 -8.61 -28.53
CA ASP A 577 -13.99 -8.77 -29.98
C ASP A 577 -13.78 -7.45 -30.74
N LYS A 578 -14.25 -6.33 -30.18
CA LYS A 578 -14.04 -4.98 -30.74
C LYS A 578 -12.60 -4.47 -30.56
N TYR A 579 -11.79 -5.13 -29.75
CA TYR A 579 -10.43 -4.70 -29.42
C TYR A 579 -9.41 -5.78 -29.79
N ARG A 580 -8.15 -5.41 -30.02
CA ARG A 580 -7.06 -6.37 -30.29
C ARG A 580 -6.49 -6.95 -28.99
N VAL A 581 -7.33 -7.64 -28.22
CA VAL A 581 -6.88 -8.33 -26.99
C VAL A 581 -6.01 -9.53 -27.38
N GLN A 582 -4.79 -9.56 -26.84
CA GLN A 582 -3.82 -10.64 -27.06
C GLN A 582 -3.80 -11.66 -25.93
N THR A 583 -3.96 -11.21 -24.68
CA THR A 583 -3.82 -12.08 -23.51
C THR A 583 -4.86 -11.73 -22.46
N ILE A 584 -5.44 -12.74 -21.83
CA ILE A 584 -6.29 -12.62 -20.64
C ILE A 584 -5.61 -13.39 -19.51
N GLY A 585 -5.28 -12.72 -18.42
CA GLY A 585 -4.58 -13.32 -17.28
C GLY A 585 -5.46 -14.25 -16.43
N ALA A 586 -4.83 -14.97 -15.50
CA ALA A 586 -5.54 -15.85 -14.57
C ALA A 586 -6.52 -15.06 -13.70
N SER A 587 -7.73 -15.59 -13.49
CA SER A 587 -8.81 -14.92 -12.75
C SER A 587 -9.12 -13.49 -13.22
N ALA A 588 -8.77 -13.10 -14.45
CA ALA A 588 -8.86 -11.71 -14.92
C ALA A 588 -10.26 -11.10 -14.73
N PHE A 589 -11.31 -11.88 -14.97
CA PHE A 589 -12.71 -11.48 -14.85
C PHE A 589 -13.45 -12.31 -13.80
N GLU A 590 -12.76 -12.83 -12.79
CA GLU A 590 -13.39 -13.65 -11.75
C GLU A 590 -14.48 -12.85 -10.99
N ASN A 591 -15.70 -13.37 -10.88
CA ASN A 591 -16.84 -12.68 -10.24
C ASN A 591 -17.11 -11.27 -10.81
N ALA A 592 -17.07 -11.10 -12.13
CA ALA A 592 -17.29 -9.83 -12.82
C ALA A 592 -18.76 -9.59 -13.27
N ASN A 593 -19.68 -10.45 -12.83
CA ASN A 593 -21.11 -10.46 -13.16
C ASN A 593 -21.41 -10.67 -14.66
N ILE A 594 -20.48 -11.25 -15.43
CA ILE A 594 -20.60 -11.37 -16.90
C ILE A 594 -21.58 -12.49 -17.27
N SER A 595 -22.51 -12.24 -18.19
CA SER A 595 -23.44 -13.26 -18.71
C SER A 595 -23.07 -13.78 -20.11
N ASP A 596 -22.44 -12.95 -20.92
CA ASP A 596 -21.93 -13.31 -22.25
C ASP A 596 -20.63 -12.54 -22.53
N VAL A 597 -19.70 -13.14 -23.25
CA VAL A 597 -18.41 -12.55 -23.63
C VAL A 597 -18.06 -12.93 -25.06
N ARG A 598 -17.70 -11.92 -25.86
CA ARG A 598 -17.20 -12.13 -27.23
C ARG A 598 -15.71 -11.94 -27.26
N LEU A 599 -14.98 -12.98 -27.64
CA LEU A 599 -13.52 -13.01 -27.67
C LEU A 599 -12.97 -12.63 -29.06
N PRO A 600 -11.87 -11.87 -29.16
CA PRO A 600 -11.28 -11.52 -30.44
C PRO A 600 -10.46 -12.67 -31.03
N SER A 601 -10.37 -12.73 -32.36
CA SER A 601 -9.52 -13.69 -33.08
C SER A 601 -8.02 -13.50 -32.82
N THR A 602 -7.61 -12.32 -32.32
CA THR A 602 -6.22 -12.01 -31.97
C THR A 602 -5.72 -12.65 -30.68
N LEU A 603 -6.61 -13.28 -29.90
CA LEU A 603 -6.33 -13.83 -28.58
C LEU A 603 -5.34 -15.00 -28.65
N ARG A 604 -4.26 -14.93 -27.85
CA ARG A 604 -3.16 -15.90 -27.81
C ARG A 604 -3.06 -16.65 -26.49
N SER A 605 -3.63 -16.14 -25.40
CA SER A 605 -3.66 -16.85 -24.13
C SER A 605 -4.86 -16.44 -23.27
N VAL A 606 -5.37 -17.41 -22.51
CA VAL A 606 -6.42 -17.25 -21.51
C VAL A 606 -5.97 -17.98 -20.25
N GLY A 607 -5.76 -17.25 -19.16
CA GLY A 607 -5.24 -17.82 -17.91
C GLY A 607 -6.23 -18.74 -17.21
N GLU A 608 -5.72 -19.46 -16.22
CA GLU A 608 -6.53 -20.31 -15.33
C GLU A 608 -7.66 -19.51 -14.69
N LYS A 609 -8.87 -20.09 -14.66
CA LYS A 609 -10.06 -19.47 -14.04
C LYS A 609 -10.38 -18.05 -14.53
N ALA A 610 -9.95 -17.68 -15.74
CA ALA A 610 -10.07 -16.32 -16.25
C ALA A 610 -11.47 -15.72 -16.13
N PHE A 611 -12.53 -16.53 -16.27
CA PHE A 611 -13.92 -16.12 -16.17
C PHE A 611 -14.67 -16.80 -15.02
N ALA A 612 -13.97 -17.27 -13.98
CA ALA A 612 -14.62 -18.02 -12.91
C ALA A 612 -15.66 -17.20 -12.12
N GLY A 613 -16.71 -17.82 -11.58
CA GLY A 613 -17.68 -17.12 -10.74
C GLY A 613 -18.62 -16.15 -11.48
N ASN A 614 -18.81 -16.32 -12.79
CA ASN A 614 -19.70 -15.48 -13.60
C ASN A 614 -21.02 -16.21 -13.91
N HIS A 615 -21.76 -15.69 -14.89
CA HIS A 615 -23.04 -16.20 -15.36
C HIS A 615 -22.98 -16.66 -16.82
N ILE A 616 -21.81 -17.16 -17.26
CA ILE A 616 -21.58 -17.56 -18.64
C ILE A 616 -22.03 -19.02 -18.82
N PRO A 617 -23.12 -19.29 -19.57
CA PRO A 617 -23.64 -20.65 -19.74
C PRO A 617 -22.72 -21.54 -20.56
N TYR A 618 -22.03 -20.94 -21.54
CA TYR A 618 -21.22 -21.63 -22.52
C TYR A 618 -20.24 -20.65 -23.17
N LEU A 619 -19.05 -21.13 -23.54
CA LEU A 619 -18.03 -20.35 -24.24
C LEU A 619 -17.29 -21.22 -25.24
N GLU A 620 -17.22 -20.75 -26.49
CA GLU A 620 -16.26 -21.26 -27.47
C GLU A 620 -15.07 -20.32 -27.59
N LEU A 621 -13.87 -20.90 -27.61
CA LEU A 621 -12.65 -20.14 -27.87
C LEU A 621 -12.47 -19.90 -29.37
N PRO A 622 -11.95 -18.72 -29.77
CA PRO A 622 -11.77 -18.37 -31.17
C PRO A 622 -10.79 -19.33 -31.86
N ASN A 623 -11.00 -19.55 -33.16
CA ASN A 623 -10.09 -20.35 -33.97
C ASN A 623 -8.76 -19.61 -34.23
N ASN A 624 -7.81 -19.74 -33.31
CA ASN A 624 -6.45 -19.22 -33.43
C ASN A 624 -5.44 -20.24 -32.91
N ALA A 625 -4.65 -20.84 -33.81
CA ALA A 625 -3.63 -21.86 -33.49
C ALA A 625 -2.69 -21.47 -32.34
N ALA A 626 -2.37 -20.18 -32.19
CA ALA A 626 -1.50 -19.69 -31.13
C ALA A 626 -2.13 -19.75 -29.72
N LEU A 627 -3.45 -19.92 -29.63
CA LEU A 627 -4.19 -19.95 -28.37
C LEU A 627 -4.07 -21.28 -27.62
N ASP A 628 -3.93 -22.42 -28.32
CA ASP A 628 -4.06 -23.75 -27.71
C ASP A 628 -3.07 -24.00 -26.58
N THR A 629 -1.82 -23.57 -26.74
CA THR A 629 -0.76 -23.75 -25.74
C THR A 629 -0.89 -22.77 -24.57
N GLY A 630 -1.77 -21.78 -24.68
CA GLY A 630 -1.97 -20.71 -23.72
C GLY A 630 -3.33 -20.74 -23.01
N VAL A 631 -4.12 -21.81 -23.15
CA VAL A 631 -5.39 -21.99 -22.43
C VAL A 631 -5.11 -22.60 -21.05
N GLY A 632 -5.50 -21.88 -20.00
CA GLY A 632 -5.37 -22.32 -18.62
C GLY A 632 -6.46 -23.32 -18.19
N ALA A 633 -6.25 -23.93 -17.04
CA ALA A 633 -7.23 -24.86 -16.46
C ALA A 633 -8.51 -24.13 -16.03
N ASN A 634 -9.64 -24.82 -16.13
CA ASN A 634 -10.93 -24.41 -15.59
C ASN A 634 -11.32 -22.96 -15.90
N VAL A 635 -11.21 -22.53 -17.16
CA VAL A 635 -11.49 -21.15 -17.60
C VAL A 635 -12.87 -20.66 -17.14
N LEU A 636 -13.87 -21.56 -17.13
CA LEU A 636 -15.24 -21.31 -16.68
C LEU A 636 -15.54 -21.96 -15.32
N ALA A 637 -14.61 -21.94 -14.36
CA ALA A 637 -14.91 -22.50 -13.04
C ALA A 637 -16.07 -21.77 -12.36
N ASP A 638 -16.85 -22.47 -11.57
CA ASP A 638 -17.79 -21.93 -10.57
C ASP A 638 -18.83 -20.94 -11.15
N GLN A 639 -19.30 -21.17 -12.38
CA GLN A 639 -20.38 -20.37 -12.97
C GLN A 639 -21.68 -20.56 -12.19
N THR A 640 -22.53 -19.54 -12.20
CA THR A 640 -23.86 -19.58 -11.59
C THR A 640 -24.86 -18.96 -12.55
N LEU A 641 -26.06 -19.52 -12.70
CA LEU A 641 -27.14 -18.85 -13.45
C LEU A 641 -28.21 -18.32 -12.49
N PRO A 642 -28.38 -16.99 -12.37
CA PRO A 642 -29.39 -16.39 -11.48
C PRO A 642 -30.82 -16.76 -11.88
N LYS A 643 -31.04 -16.98 -13.19
CA LYS A 643 -32.30 -17.38 -13.79
C LYS A 643 -32.02 -18.60 -14.68
N GLY A 644 -31.90 -19.75 -14.02
CA GLY A 644 -31.63 -21.04 -14.64
C GLY A 644 -32.52 -22.12 -14.04
N THR A 645 -33.42 -22.70 -14.84
CA THR A 645 -34.28 -23.81 -14.42
C THR A 645 -33.84 -25.10 -15.08
N ALA A 646 -33.49 -26.11 -14.28
CA ALA A 646 -33.43 -27.49 -14.74
C ALA A 646 -34.83 -28.09 -14.68
N MET A 647 -35.27 -28.69 -15.79
CA MET A 647 -36.57 -29.35 -15.88
C MET A 647 -36.41 -30.82 -15.53
N TYR A 648 -37.26 -31.33 -14.64
CA TYR A 648 -37.32 -32.75 -14.36
C TYR A 648 -38.72 -33.33 -14.59
N GLU A 649 -38.74 -34.62 -14.93
CA GLU A 649 -39.94 -35.42 -15.14
C GLU A 649 -39.93 -36.60 -14.15
N GLY A 650 -41.00 -36.73 -13.38
CA GLY A 650 -41.18 -37.87 -12.49
C GLY A 650 -41.44 -39.14 -13.31
N THR A 651 -40.58 -40.15 -13.16
CA THR A 651 -40.70 -41.43 -13.88
C THR A 651 -41.31 -42.52 -12.99
N SER A 652 -41.24 -42.36 -11.66
CA SER A 652 -41.95 -43.18 -10.68
C SER A 652 -42.06 -42.44 -9.33
N ASP A 653 -42.73 -43.03 -8.34
CA ASP A 653 -42.81 -42.50 -6.97
C ASP A 653 -41.45 -42.46 -6.22
N THR A 654 -40.35 -42.91 -6.83
CA THR A 654 -39.03 -43.04 -6.16
C THR A 654 -37.86 -42.40 -6.90
N VAL A 655 -37.99 -42.18 -8.22
CA VAL A 655 -36.94 -41.61 -9.08
C VAL A 655 -37.53 -40.65 -10.11
N GLY A 656 -36.73 -39.65 -10.50
CA GLY A 656 -37.08 -38.67 -11.53
C GLY A 656 -35.88 -38.34 -12.41
N ASP A 657 -36.16 -37.94 -13.65
CA ASP A 657 -35.15 -37.62 -14.65
C ASP A 657 -35.03 -36.11 -14.84
N VAL A 658 -33.82 -35.57 -14.66
CA VAL A 658 -33.46 -34.24 -15.16
C VAL A 658 -33.20 -34.35 -16.66
N ARG A 659 -33.92 -33.56 -17.44
CA ARG A 659 -33.87 -33.52 -18.90
C ARG A 659 -32.74 -32.59 -19.35
N LEU A 660 -31.69 -33.17 -19.95
CA LEU A 660 -30.48 -32.44 -20.36
C LEU A 660 -30.62 -31.77 -21.74
N ASP A 661 -31.55 -32.24 -22.57
CA ASP A 661 -32.00 -31.60 -23.81
C ASP A 661 -32.59 -30.19 -23.58
N ALA A 662 -33.13 -29.94 -22.38
CA ALA A 662 -33.55 -28.60 -21.97
C ALA A 662 -32.36 -27.62 -21.84
N LEU A 663 -31.14 -28.11 -21.58
CA LEU A 663 -29.94 -27.27 -21.53
C LEU A 663 -29.52 -26.83 -22.94
N GLU A 664 -29.68 -27.72 -23.92
CA GLU A 664 -29.39 -27.43 -25.33
C GLU A 664 -30.40 -26.44 -25.91
N SER A 665 -31.69 -26.71 -25.74
CA SER A 665 -32.76 -25.84 -26.25
C SER A 665 -32.90 -24.51 -25.49
N GLY A 666 -32.59 -24.49 -24.18
CA GLY A 666 -32.73 -23.30 -23.33
C GLY A 666 -31.49 -22.40 -23.25
N TYR A 667 -30.29 -22.99 -23.25
CA TYR A 667 -29.02 -22.27 -23.06
C TYR A 667 -27.99 -22.53 -24.16
N GLY A 668 -28.31 -23.33 -25.17
CA GLY A 668 -27.39 -23.66 -26.27
C GLY A 668 -26.25 -24.59 -25.86
N ILE A 669 -26.42 -25.38 -24.79
CA ILE A 669 -25.36 -26.22 -24.21
C ILE A 669 -25.48 -27.65 -24.77
N PRO A 670 -24.53 -28.12 -25.58
CA PRO A 670 -24.58 -29.48 -26.09
C PRO A 670 -24.38 -30.49 -24.96
N VAL A 671 -25.24 -31.50 -24.87
CA VAL A 671 -25.12 -32.59 -23.87
C VAL A 671 -23.76 -33.30 -23.99
N SER A 672 -23.21 -33.39 -25.21
CA SER A 672 -21.90 -33.97 -25.51
C SER A 672 -20.72 -33.21 -24.88
N HIS A 673 -20.92 -31.96 -24.47
CA HIS A 673 -19.89 -31.13 -23.83
C HIS A 673 -19.92 -31.23 -22.31
N LEU A 674 -20.96 -31.85 -21.73
CA LEU A 674 -21.07 -32.06 -20.29
C LEU A 674 -20.09 -33.14 -19.84
N THR A 675 -19.39 -32.91 -18.73
CA THR A 675 -18.42 -33.86 -18.15
C THR A 675 -18.95 -34.51 -16.88
N SER A 676 -19.85 -33.84 -16.18
CA SER A 676 -20.52 -34.35 -14.99
C SER A 676 -21.86 -33.65 -14.81
N VAL A 677 -22.78 -34.28 -14.09
CA VAL A 677 -24.05 -33.69 -13.64
C VAL A 677 -24.29 -34.15 -12.21
N ALA A 678 -24.87 -33.29 -11.38
CA ALA A 678 -25.18 -33.60 -9.99
C ALA A 678 -26.30 -32.71 -9.45
N LEU A 679 -26.93 -33.13 -8.35
CA LEU A 679 -27.79 -32.27 -7.55
C LEU A 679 -27.01 -31.73 -6.35
N GLU A 680 -27.11 -30.42 -6.11
CA GLU A 680 -26.68 -29.77 -4.87
C GLU A 680 -27.89 -29.59 -3.95
N LEU A 681 -27.87 -30.29 -2.82
CA LEU A 681 -28.95 -30.24 -1.84
C LEU A 681 -28.79 -29.04 -0.89
N ALA A 682 -29.87 -28.65 -0.22
CA ALA A 682 -29.91 -27.48 0.67
C ALA A 682 -28.94 -27.59 1.88
N ASP A 683 -28.50 -28.79 2.23
CA ASP A 683 -27.51 -29.03 3.30
C ASP A 683 -26.05 -28.94 2.82
N GLY A 684 -25.84 -28.69 1.52
CA GLY A 684 -24.54 -28.59 0.86
C GLY A 684 -23.93 -29.93 0.43
N SER A 685 -24.67 -31.03 0.55
CA SER A 685 -24.26 -32.32 -0.03
C SER A 685 -24.57 -32.39 -1.52
N THR A 686 -23.81 -33.22 -2.24
CA THR A 686 -24.00 -33.47 -3.67
C THR A 686 -24.50 -34.89 -3.91
N GLU A 687 -25.44 -35.06 -4.83
CA GLU A 687 -25.96 -36.36 -5.28
C GLU A 687 -25.66 -36.54 -6.77
N ASP A 688 -24.94 -37.60 -7.10
CA ASP A 688 -24.66 -38.01 -8.49
C ASP A 688 -25.84 -38.79 -9.09
N PRO A 689 -26.02 -38.77 -10.43
CA PRO A 689 -27.06 -39.55 -11.08
C PRO A 689 -26.85 -41.05 -10.86
N SER A 690 -27.96 -41.76 -10.69
CA SER A 690 -27.97 -43.21 -10.52
C SER A 690 -27.66 -43.98 -11.81
N ASN A 691 -27.92 -43.37 -12.98
CA ASN A 691 -27.63 -43.94 -14.29
C ASN A 691 -26.28 -43.43 -14.82
N THR A 692 -25.56 -44.27 -15.58
CA THR A 692 -24.24 -43.94 -16.13
C THR A 692 -24.28 -43.52 -17.61
N ASP A 693 -25.41 -43.67 -18.27
CA ASP A 693 -25.62 -43.46 -19.71
C ASP A 693 -26.24 -42.09 -20.05
N TRP A 694 -26.34 -41.19 -19.06
CA TRP A 694 -27.02 -39.90 -19.15
C TRP A 694 -26.54 -38.99 -20.30
N GLN A 695 -25.26 -39.08 -20.70
CA GLN A 695 -24.73 -38.35 -21.86
C GLN A 695 -25.33 -38.82 -23.19
N THR A 696 -25.64 -40.12 -23.29
CA THR A 696 -26.20 -40.73 -24.51
C THR A 696 -27.72 -40.73 -24.52
N SER A 697 -28.35 -40.88 -23.36
CA SER A 697 -29.81 -40.86 -23.22
C SER A 697 -30.38 -39.45 -23.12
N GLY A 698 -29.56 -38.45 -22.81
CA GLY A 698 -29.99 -37.07 -22.57
C GLY A 698 -30.76 -36.89 -21.24
N ARG A 699 -30.72 -37.90 -20.36
CA ARG A 699 -31.50 -37.94 -19.11
C ARG A 699 -30.63 -38.36 -17.93
N ALA A 700 -30.63 -37.56 -16.87
CA ALA A 700 -29.93 -37.85 -15.61
C ALA A 700 -30.92 -38.22 -14.51
N THR A 701 -30.87 -39.47 -14.03
CA THR A 701 -31.85 -40.05 -13.10
C THR A 701 -31.40 -39.89 -11.65
N PHE A 702 -32.21 -39.22 -10.83
CA PHE A 702 -31.97 -38.98 -9.40
C PHE A 702 -33.15 -39.48 -8.55
N LYS A 703 -33.00 -39.48 -7.22
CA LYS A 703 -34.13 -39.73 -6.31
C LYS A 703 -35.17 -38.61 -6.41
N ASP A 704 -36.44 -38.98 -6.52
CA ASP A 704 -37.54 -38.02 -6.70
C ASP A 704 -37.68 -37.08 -5.48
N ASP A 705 -37.51 -37.61 -4.26
CA ASP A 705 -37.48 -36.82 -3.02
C ASP A 705 -36.39 -35.72 -3.03
N SER A 706 -35.22 -36.02 -3.60
CA SER A 706 -34.09 -35.08 -3.70
C SER A 706 -34.39 -33.95 -4.71
N LEU A 707 -35.04 -34.27 -5.83
CA LEU A 707 -35.46 -33.30 -6.85
C LEU A 707 -36.56 -32.36 -6.32
N ARG A 708 -37.51 -32.90 -5.54
CA ARG A 708 -38.60 -32.13 -4.92
C ARG A 708 -38.17 -31.32 -3.70
N ALA A 709 -36.98 -31.57 -3.16
CA ALA A 709 -36.51 -30.88 -1.95
C ALA A 709 -36.33 -29.38 -2.19
N SER A 710 -36.85 -28.57 -1.25
CA SER A 710 -36.75 -27.12 -1.33
C SER A 710 -35.30 -26.64 -1.27
N GLY A 711 -34.88 -25.88 -2.28
CA GLY A 711 -33.53 -25.32 -2.36
C GLY A 711 -32.51 -26.20 -3.08
N THR A 712 -32.94 -27.35 -3.62
CA THR A 712 -32.12 -28.17 -4.53
C THR A 712 -31.75 -27.38 -5.79
N ARG A 713 -30.48 -27.49 -6.17
CA ARG A 713 -29.89 -26.89 -7.37
C ARG A 713 -29.31 -27.98 -8.24
N PHE A 714 -29.29 -27.75 -9.54
CA PHE A 714 -28.64 -28.64 -10.49
C PHE A 714 -27.27 -28.09 -10.84
N SER A 715 -26.22 -28.90 -10.74
CA SER A 715 -24.87 -28.52 -11.14
C SER A 715 -24.33 -29.45 -12.21
N TYR A 716 -23.46 -28.92 -13.06
CA TYR A 716 -22.83 -29.70 -14.12
C TYR A 716 -21.43 -29.19 -14.42
N GLY A 717 -20.55 -30.12 -14.78
CA GLY A 717 -19.26 -29.84 -15.39
C GLY A 717 -19.40 -29.76 -16.91
N MET A 718 -18.59 -28.93 -17.56
CA MET A 718 -18.54 -28.85 -19.02
C MET A 718 -17.13 -28.66 -19.54
N ASN A 719 -16.87 -29.15 -20.75
CA ASN A 719 -15.65 -28.89 -21.50
C ASN A 719 -15.77 -27.60 -22.32
N VAL A 720 -14.66 -26.90 -22.44
CA VAL A 720 -14.52 -25.72 -23.31
C VAL A 720 -13.76 -26.16 -24.57
N TYR A 721 -14.31 -25.80 -25.72
CA TYR A 721 -13.79 -26.16 -27.03
C TYR A 721 -13.33 -24.93 -27.80
N ARG A 722 -12.48 -25.17 -28.80
CA ARG A 722 -12.24 -24.20 -29.88
C ARG A 722 -13.35 -24.35 -30.92
N GLN A 723 -13.75 -23.22 -31.52
CA GLN A 723 -14.58 -23.19 -32.73
C GLN A 723 -14.09 -24.19 -33.80
N GLY A 724 -14.95 -25.16 -34.14
CA GLY A 724 -14.66 -26.19 -35.14
C GLY A 724 -13.73 -27.32 -34.68
N SER A 725 -13.40 -27.42 -33.38
CA SER A 725 -12.59 -28.50 -32.81
C SER A 725 -13.45 -29.46 -31.98
N SER A 726 -13.08 -30.75 -31.99
CA SER A 726 -13.67 -31.79 -31.15
C SER A 726 -12.84 -32.12 -29.91
N THR A 727 -11.65 -31.52 -29.74
CA THR A 727 -10.79 -31.76 -28.58
C THR A 727 -11.00 -30.68 -27.52
N PRO A 728 -11.33 -31.05 -26.28
CA PRO A 728 -11.49 -30.07 -25.21
C PRO A 728 -10.14 -29.43 -24.85
N VAL A 729 -10.15 -28.12 -24.58
CA VAL A 729 -8.95 -27.33 -24.25
C VAL A 729 -9.00 -26.74 -22.84
N SER A 730 -10.17 -26.71 -22.21
CA SER A 730 -10.36 -26.36 -20.80
C SER A 730 -11.67 -26.94 -20.30
N ALA A 731 -12.06 -26.58 -19.07
CA ALA A 731 -13.30 -27.02 -18.45
C ALA A 731 -13.98 -25.86 -17.70
N GLY A 732 -15.17 -26.15 -17.20
CA GLY A 732 -15.95 -25.30 -16.33
C GLY A 732 -16.89 -26.10 -15.45
N SER A 733 -17.43 -25.42 -14.44
CA SER A 733 -18.51 -25.93 -13.61
C SER A 733 -19.60 -24.87 -13.54
N MET A 734 -20.86 -25.29 -13.50
CA MET A 734 -22.03 -24.42 -13.44
C MET A 734 -23.00 -24.90 -12.37
N ILE A 735 -23.66 -23.96 -11.70
CA ILE A 735 -24.79 -24.20 -10.80
C ILE A 735 -26.03 -23.43 -11.30
N LEU A 736 -27.13 -24.14 -11.51
CA LEU A 736 -28.44 -23.58 -11.87
C LEU A 736 -29.24 -23.23 -10.61
N GLY A 737 -29.94 -22.09 -10.65
CA GLY A 737 -30.63 -21.52 -9.49
C GLY A 737 -31.84 -22.32 -9.00
N LYS A 738 -32.49 -23.14 -9.84
CA LYS A 738 -33.69 -23.90 -9.46
C LYS A 738 -33.85 -25.20 -10.28
N VAL A 739 -34.46 -26.20 -9.65
CA VAL A 739 -35.01 -27.41 -10.29
C VAL A 739 -36.55 -27.34 -10.23
N GLU A 740 -37.25 -27.52 -11.35
CA GLU A 740 -38.72 -27.45 -11.43
C GLU A 740 -39.34 -28.69 -12.08
N GLU A 741 -40.49 -29.11 -11.55
CA GLU A 741 -41.31 -30.18 -12.12
C GLU A 741 -41.99 -29.65 -13.39
N GLY A 742 -41.78 -30.32 -14.52
CA GLY A 742 -42.51 -29.97 -15.73
C GLY A 742 -42.33 -30.98 -16.86
N VAL A 743 -43.44 -31.26 -17.54
CA VAL A 743 -43.45 -32.07 -18.77
C VAL A 743 -42.97 -31.15 -19.90
N PRO A 744 -41.93 -31.51 -20.68
CA PRO A 744 -41.56 -30.69 -21.81
C PRO A 744 -42.68 -30.69 -22.84
N CYS A 745 -42.79 -29.57 -23.55
CA CYS A 745 -43.63 -29.51 -24.72
C CYS A 745 -42.99 -30.35 -25.84
N GLU A 746 -43.41 -31.60 -25.98
CA GLU A 746 -43.30 -32.30 -27.27
C GLU A 746 -44.24 -31.61 -28.26
N PHE A 747 -43.69 -30.95 -29.27
CA PHE A 747 -44.36 -30.87 -30.56
C PHE A 747 -43.67 -31.85 -31.50
N LEU A 748 -44.30 -33.02 -31.65
CA LEU A 748 -44.01 -34.00 -32.70
C LEU A 748 -44.06 -33.32 -34.06
N PHE A 749 -43.03 -33.50 -34.91
CA PHE A 749 -43.22 -33.76 -36.34
C PHE A 749 -41.96 -34.44 -36.92
N TYR A 750 -42.08 -35.69 -37.34
CA TYR A 750 -41.36 -36.18 -38.52
C TYR A 750 -42.35 -36.85 -39.47
N ASN A 751 -42.18 -36.46 -40.73
CA ASN A 751 -43.02 -36.71 -41.89
C ASN A 751 -43.30 -38.20 -42.14
N ASP A 752 -44.57 -38.52 -42.31
CA ASP A 752 -45.00 -39.56 -43.24
C ASP A 752 -45.52 -38.86 -44.51
N GLU A 753 -45.24 -39.45 -45.67
CA GLU A 753 -45.21 -38.79 -46.98
C GLU A 753 -46.54 -38.17 -47.45
N GLY A 754 -46.47 -36.94 -47.97
CA GLY A 754 -47.47 -36.36 -48.87
C GLY A 754 -48.52 -35.46 -48.22
N TYR A 755 -48.22 -34.17 -48.08
CA TYR A 755 -49.20 -33.09 -48.26
C TYR A 755 -48.44 -31.76 -48.45
N SER A 756 -48.50 -31.21 -49.66
CA SER A 756 -48.02 -29.88 -49.98
C SER A 756 -49.04 -28.82 -49.56
N ASP A 757 -48.53 -27.60 -49.33
CA ASP A 757 -49.24 -26.33 -49.29
C ASP A 757 -49.97 -25.93 -47.99
N ARG A 758 -49.26 -25.17 -47.13
CA ARG A 758 -49.45 -23.71 -46.96
C ARG A 758 -48.63 -23.16 -45.78
N ARG A 759 -48.12 -21.94 -45.99
CA ARG A 759 -47.50 -21.08 -44.98
C ARG A 759 -48.54 -20.66 -43.93
N ASP A 760 -48.19 -20.70 -42.65
CA ASP A 760 -48.02 -19.49 -41.83
C ASP A 760 -47.88 -19.84 -40.33
N SER A 761 -47.02 -19.05 -39.69
CA SER A 761 -46.59 -19.02 -38.29
C SER A 761 -47.70 -18.91 -37.25
N HIS A 762 -47.48 -19.47 -36.05
CA HIS A 762 -47.60 -18.74 -34.77
C HIS A 762 -46.89 -19.51 -33.63
N LEU A 763 -45.75 -18.98 -33.15
CA LEU A 763 -45.12 -19.38 -31.89
C LEU A 763 -45.74 -18.54 -30.76
N GLN A 764 -46.22 -19.17 -29.69
CA GLN A 764 -46.62 -18.47 -28.47
C GLN A 764 -45.97 -19.15 -27.25
N TRP A 765 -45.07 -18.41 -26.60
CA TRP A 765 -44.58 -18.71 -25.25
C TRP A 765 -45.57 -18.17 -24.21
N VAL A 766 -45.88 -18.93 -23.17
CA VAL A 766 -46.54 -18.40 -21.97
C VAL A 766 -45.56 -18.52 -20.79
N PRO A 767 -45.12 -17.42 -20.17
CA PRO A 767 -44.51 -17.45 -18.85
C PRO A 767 -45.59 -17.38 -17.78
N SER A 768 -45.49 -18.24 -16.76
CA SER A 768 -46.33 -18.21 -15.56
C SER A 768 -45.94 -17.02 -14.68
N VAL A 769 -46.91 -16.13 -14.42
CA VAL A 769 -46.83 -15.10 -13.36
C VAL A 769 -47.82 -15.45 -12.26
N SER A 770 -47.34 -15.40 -11.02
CA SER A 770 -48.09 -15.52 -9.77
C SER A 770 -49.28 -14.54 -9.71
N VAL A 771 -50.48 -15.03 -9.38
CA VAL A 771 -51.61 -14.17 -8.98
C VAL A 771 -52.07 -14.57 -7.59
N ASN A 772 -51.81 -13.70 -6.62
CA ASN A 772 -52.48 -13.69 -5.33
C ASN A 772 -53.90 -13.13 -5.49
N LEU A 773 -54.83 -13.74 -4.77
CA LEU A 773 -56.27 -13.43 -4.71
C LEU A 773 -56.60 -11.95 -4.50
N PHE A 774 -57.61 -11.46 -5.21
CA PHE A 774 -58.66 -10.60 -4.63
C PHE A 774 -60.03 -10.92 -5.27
N PHE A 775 -61.02 -11.14 -4.40
CA PHE A 775 -62.43 -11.40 -4.70
C PHE A 775 -63.07 -10.27 -5.54
N THR A 776 -64.00 -10.62 -6.45
CA THR A 776 -65.42 -10.19 -6.39
C THR A 776 -66.27 -10.79 -7.52
N SER A 777 -67.27 -11.59 -7.13
CA SER A 777 -68.67 -11.55 -7.58
C SER A 777 -68.99 -11.27 -9.05
N PHE A 778 -69.55 -12.26 -9.78
CA PHE A 778 -70.95 -12.22 -10.24
C PHE A 778 -71.39 -13.59 -10.79
N ALA A 779 -72.71 -13.80 -10.79
CA ALA A 779 -73.41 -15.08 -10.71
C ALA A 779 -73.83 -15.73 -12.05
N LYS A 780 -74.39 -16.95 -11.91
CA LYS A 780 -75.30 -17.70 -12.82
C LYS A 780 -74.60 -18.36 -14.04
N GLN A 781 -74.87 -19.60 -14.46
CA GLN A 781 -76.06 -20.47 -14.33
C GLN A 781 -75.64 -21.90 -14.75
N ALA A 782 -75.62 -22.89 -13.85
CA ALA A 782 -76.59 -23.99 -13.73
C ALA A 782 -76.96 -24.77 -15.02
N ARG A 783 -76.51 -26.04 -15.10
CA ARG A 783 -77.28 -27.32 -15.19
C ARG A 783 -76.46 -28.41 -15.91
N ARG A 784 -76.11 -29.52 -15.21
CA ARG A 784 -76.78 -30.85 -15.18
C ARG A 784 -76.75 -31.55 -16.54
N SER A 785 -76.41 -32.83 -16.72
CA SER A 785 -76.27 -33.97 -15.80
C SER A 785 -75.89 -35.22 -16.63
N ARG A 786 -74.92 -36.02 -16.18
CA ARG A 786 -75.10 -37.38 -15.65
C ARG A 786 -73.75 -37.95 -15.24
#